data_AF-A0A833RTX3-F1
#
_entry.id   AF-A0A833RTX3-F1
#
_cell.length_a   1.000
_cell.length_b   1.000
_cell.length_c   1.000
_cell.angle_alpha   90.00
_cell.angle_beta   90.00
_cell.angle_gamma   90.00
#
_symmetry.space_group_name_H-M   'P 1'
#
loop_
_entity.id
_entity.type
_entity.pdbx_description
1 polymer ?
#
loop_
_entity_poly.entity_id
_entity_poly.type
_entity_poly.pdbx_seq_one_letter_code
_entity_poly.pdbx_strand_id
1 'polypeptide(L)'
;MTCDLYNGTWVRDYGGTIYTNMTCKTMPTEVNCQKYGKDDDFVKWKWQPHGCHLPRFDPEQFLNALRGMNLAFVGDSVSRNHKNSLLCMLSQVETPQNTYNDVDNEITKYYFETYNFTLMFLWTRYFVRAEERKVNGSNTGRMDVYLDEMDPNWVKHVHEANYVVVSGAHWFFRQLHLYQQNKLIGTTLYEQSENKNIPALGSIFTLQNAYRATLNYLLNLNNLRLVVVRTYTPNHFEGGAWNTEGYCNRTRPKLDLGPLSGLQLAIRNVLLEQMEMVRNGGRGGGVSFAAMDMTWMMDMRPDGHPGVHWDTTWNPGRRDCVHWCLPGPIDTWNQLLHCKLFYFAEQTMEYYFRSSPRNSNGDLMTCDLYNGTWVRDYGGTIYTNMTCKTMPTAANCQKYGKDDDFVKWKWQPHGCHLPRFDPEQFLNALRGMNLAFVESPQNTYNDVENEITKYYFETYNFTLMHLWTRYLVRAEDRKVNGSNTGMDVYLDEMDPNWVKHVHEANYVVVSGAYWFFRQLHLYQQNKLIGTVYEQSEKKNIPALGSIFTLQNAYRATLNYLLNLNNLRLVVVRTYTPNHFEGGAWNTEGYCNRTRPKLDLGPLSGYHLEIRNVLLEQMEMVRNGGRGGGVSFAAMDMTWMMDMRPDGHPGVHWDTTWNPGRRDCVHWCLPGPIDTWNQLFLLKKTIKIESGSNGDLMTCDLYNGTWVRDYGGTIYTNMTCKTIPNGVNCQKYGKDDNLVKWKWQPHGCHLPRFDPEQFLNALRGMNLAFVGDSLSRNHKNSLLCMLSQVETPQNTYNDVENEITKYYFETYNFTLMHLWTRYFVRAEDRKVNGSNTGRDVYLDEMDPNWVKHVHEANYVVVSGAHWFFLQLHLYQQNKLIGTVYEQSEKENIPALGSIFTLQNAYRATLNYLLNLNNLQLVVVRTYTPNHFEGGAWNTDGYCNRTRPKLDLGPLSGFQLEMRNVLLEQMEIVRNGGRGGGVSFAAMDMTWMMAMRPDGHPGVHWDTTWNPGTRDCLHCKC
;
A
#
# COMPACT_ATOMS: atom_id res chain seq x y z
N MET A 1 -6.14 -11.41 17.67
CA MET A 1 -7.39 -10.71 17.31
C MET A 1 -8.49 -11.33 18.14
N THR A 2 -9.47 -10.54 18.57
CA THR A 2 -10.64 -10.97 19.34
C THR A 2 -11.87 -11.26 18.47
N CYS A 3 -11.76 -11.15 17.13
CA CYS A 3 -12.86 -11.43 16.20
C CYS A 3 -12.83 -12.89 15.73
N ASP A 4 -13.96 -13.59 15.89
CA ASP A 4 -14.20 -14.90 15.30
C ASP A 4 -14.80 -14.73 13.90
N LEU A 5 -14.01 -15.00 12.86
CA LEU A 5 -14.43 -14.85 11.46
C LEU A 5 -15.58 -15.78 11.05
N TYR A 6 -15.85 -16.82 11.84
CA TYR A 6 -16.85 -17.84 11.56
C TYR A 6 -18.16 -17.63 12.33
N ASN A 7 -18.19 -16.62 13.20
CA ASN A 7 -19.37 -16.21 13.94
C ASN A 7 -19.91 -14.89 13.38
N GLY A 8 -21.09 -14.91 12.78
CA GLY A 8 -21.61 -13.79 11.99
C GLY A 8 -22.97 -14.08 11.39
N THR A 9 -23.38 -13.22 10.46
CA THR A 9 -24.64 -13.36 9.71
C THR A 9 -24.44 -13.07 8.22
N TRP A 10 -25.32 -13.66 7.39
CA TRP A 10 -25.40 -13.30 5.98
C TRP A 10 -26.22 -12.02 5.81
N VAL A 11 -25.65 -11.04 5.11
CA VAL A 11 -26.27 -9.75 4.82
C VAL A 11 -26.30 -9.51 3.32
N ARG A 12 -27.23 -8.65 2.87
CA ARG A 12 -27.31 -8.27 1.45
C ARG A 12 -26.02 -7.58 1.00
N ASP A 13 -25.55 -7.96 -0.19
CA ASP A 13 -24.43 -7.31 -0.88
C ASP A 13 -24.90 -6.74 -2.22
N TYR A 14 -24.84 -5.40 -2.33
CA TYR A 14 -25.20 -4.68 -3.54
C TYR A 14 -24.01 -4.44 -4.47
N GLY A 15 -22.78 -4.76 -4.05
CA GLY A 15 -21.59 -4.53 -4.86
C GLY A 15 -21.25 -5.65 -5.85
N GLY A 16 -22.15 -6.61 -6.07
CA GLY A 16 -22.00 -7.69 -7.06
C GLY A 16 -20.93 -8.75 -6.77
N THR A 17 -20.85 -9.75 -7.65
CA THR A 17 -19.84 -10.83 -7.64
C THR A 17 -18.59 -10.43 -8.40
N ILE A 18 -17.43 -11.01 -8.03
CA ILE A 18 -16.13 -10.71 -8.67
C ILE A 18 -16.06 -11.24 -10.11
N TYR A 19 -16.83 -12.28 -10.41
CA TYR A 19 -16.92 -12.88 -11.74
C TYR A 19 -18.36 -13.28 -12.04
N THR A 20 -18.62 -13.55 -13.31
CA THR A 20 -19.91 -14.05 -13.82
C THR A 20 -19.68 -15.33 -14.62
N ASN A 21 -20.77 -15.98 -15.04
CA ASN A 21 -20.71 -17.09 -15.99
C ASN A 21 -20.06 -16.72 -17.34
N MET A 22 -19.97 -15.43 -17.70
CA MET A 22 -19.32 -14.95 -18.91
C MET A 22 -17.83 -14.66 -18.71
N THR A 23 -17.42 -14.19 -17.53
CA THR A 23 -16.03 -13.79 -17.28
C THR A 23 -15.14 -14.93 -16.79
N CYS A 24 -15.69 -15.98 -16.18
CA CYS A 24 -14.92 -17.18 -15.84
C CYS A 24 -14.98 -18.24 -16.96
N LYS A 25 -13.96 -18.25 -17.83
CA LYS A 25 -13.87 -19.21 -18.95
C LYS A 25 -13.67 -20.65 -18.52
N THR A 26 -13.14 -20.88 -17.31
CA THR A 26 -12.88 -22.20 -16.75
C THR A 26 -14.03 -22.72 -15.87
N MET A 27 -15.19 -22.07 -15.90
CA MET A 27 -16.34 -22.45 -15.07
C MET A 27 -16.87 -23.83 -15.50
N PRO A 28 -16.92 -24.83 -14.61
CA PRO A 28 -17.51 -26.12 -14.93
C PRO A 28 -19.01 -26.00 -15.17
N THR A 29 -19.54 -26.79 -16.09
CA THR A 29 -20.96 -26.76 -16.45
C THR A 29 -21.85 -27.16 -15.29
N GLU A 30 -21.45 -28.11 -14.47
CA GLU A 30 -22.27 -28.70 -13.40
C GLU A 30 -22.66 -27.71 -12.30
N VAL A 31 -21.86 -26.65 -12.11
CA VAL A 31 -22.07 -25.61 -11.08
C VAL A 31 -22.43 -24.24 -11.68
N ASN A 32 -22.58 -24.14 -12.99
CA ASN A 32 -22.99 -22.92 -13.69
C ASN A 32 -24.52 -22.79 -13.66
N CYS A 33 -25.08 -22.46 -12.51
CA CYS A 33 -26.52 -22.44 -12.31
C CYS A 33 -27.26 -21.40 -13.17
N GLN A 34 -26.62 -20.27 -13.46
CA GLN A 34 -27.18 -19.23 -14.32
C GLN A 34 -27.35 -19.72 -15.77
N LYS A 35 -26.42 -20.55 -16.28
CA LYS A 35 -26.57 -21.20 -17.59
C LYS A 35 -27.85 -22.05 -17.67
N TYR A 36 -28.29 -22.62 -16.55
CA TYR A 36 -29.52 -23.41 -16.45
C TYR A 36 -30.70 -22.63 -15.86
N GLY A 37 -30.66 -21.29 -15.93
CA GLY A 37 -31.82 -20.43 -15.65
C GLY A 37 -32.13 -20.21 -14.17
N LYS A 38 -31.17 -20.42 -13.26
CA LYS A 38 -31.35 -20.03 -11.85
C LYS A 38 -31.32 -18.51 -11.70
N ASP A 39 -32.28 -17.97 -10.94
CA ASP A 39 -32.34 -16.56 -10.57
C ASP A 39 -31.10 -16.11 -9.77
N ASP A 40 -30.68 -14.85 -9.89
CA ASP A 40 -29.43 -14.34 -9.32
C ASP A 40 -29.53 -13.81 -7.87
N ASP A 41 -30.69 -13.91 -7.20
CA ASP A 41 -30.86 -13.35 -5.86
C ASP A 41 -29.92 -13.99 -4.80
N PHE A 42 -29.56 -15.27 -4.99
CA PHE A 42 -28.68 -16.01 -4.07
C PHE A 42 -27.23 -15.51 -4.08
N VAL A 43 -26.77 -14.82 -5.14
CA VAL A 43 -25.41 -14.25 -5.22
C VAL A 43 -25.30 -12.88 -4.55
N LYS A 44 -26.43 -12.25 -4.20
CA LYS A 44 -26.50 -10.91 -3.58
C LYS A 44 -26.35 -10.94 -2.06
N TRP A 45 -25.53 -11.87 -1.55
CA TRP A 45 -25.33 -12.11 -0.12
C TRP A 45 -23.85 -12.23 0.20
N LYS A 46 -23.41 -11.53 1.24
CA LYS A 46 -22.06 -11.62 1.80
C LYS A 46 -22.10 -12.01 3.27
N TRP A 47 -21.03 -12.64 3.73
CA TRP A 47 -20.86 -12.96 5.14
C TRP A 47 -20.31 -11.76 5.91
N GLN A 48 -20.92 -11.45 7.05
CA GLN A 48 -20.51 -10.37 7.92
C GLN A 48 -20.21 -10.95 9.32
N PRO A 49 -18.92 -11.13 9.67
CA PRO A 49 -18.54 -11.54 11.03
C PRO A 49 -19.04 -10.54 12.08
N HIS A 50 -19.33 -11.03 13.28
CA HIS A 50 -19.63 -10.20 14.42
C HIS A 50 -18.35 -9.58 15.00
N GLY A 51 -18.32 -8.26 15.14
CA GLY A 51 -17.20 -7.54 15.76
C GLY A 51 -16.01 -7.26 14.84
N CYS A 52 -16.07 -7.61 13.55
CA CYS A 52 -15.10 -7.13 12.56
C CYS A 52 -15.67 -7.13 11.13
N HIS A 53 -14.97 -6.47 10.20
CA HIS A 53 -15.30 -6.46 8.78
C HIS A 53 -14.49 -7.51 8.02
N LEU A 54 -15.15 -8.28 7.14
CA LEU A 54 -14.49 -9.17 6.20
C LEU A 54 -14.23 -8.41 4.89
N PRO A 55 -12.97 -8.12 4.53
CA PRO A 55 -12.66 -7.42 3.29
C PRO A 55 -13.04 -8.24 2.06
N ARG A 56 -13.33 -7.56 0.94
CA ARG A 56 -13.57 -8.21 -0.36
C ARG A 56 -12.31 -8.94 -0.82
N PHE A 57 -12.50 -10.03 -1.55
CA PHE A 57 -11.39 -10.80 -2.11
C PHE A 57 -10.69 -10.01 -3.22
N ASP A 58 -9.39 -9.81 -3.07
CA ASP A 58 -8.53 -9.24 -4.11
C ASP A 58 -7.71 -10.38 -4.75
N PRO A 59 -7.99 -10.73 -6.03
CA PRO A 59 -7.30 -11.82 -6.72
C PRO A 59 -5.83 -11.51 -7.03
N GLU A 60 -5.48 -10.26 -7.31
CA GLU A 60 -4.10 -9.87 -7.60
C GLU A 60 -3.27 -9.91 -6.33
N GLN A 61 -3.83 -9.43 -5.22
CA GLN A 61 -3.20 -9.53 -3.91
C GLN A 61 -2.97 -10.99 -3.51
N PHE A 62 -3.96 -11.87 -3.74
CA PHE A 62 -3.83 -13.30 -3.47
C PHE A 62 -2.70 -13.95 -4.29
N LEU A 63 -2.65 -13.68 -5.60
CA LEU A 63 -1.62 -14.20 -6.50
C LEU A 63 -0.23 -13.68 -6.13
N ASN A 64 -0.09 -12.40 -5.80
CA ASN A 64 1.18 -11.82 -5.37
C ASN A 64 1.68 -12.43 -4.05
N ALA A 65 0.80 -12.67 -3.09
CA ALA A 65 1.19 -13.28 -1.83
C ALA A 65 1.66 -14.74 -1.97
N LEU A 66 1.06 -15.47 -2.91
CA LEU A 66 1.46 -16.83 -3.24
C LEU A 66 2.41 -16.93 -4.44
N ARG A 67 3.04 -15.82 -4.86
CA ARG A 67 4.01 -15.80 -5.95
C ARG A 67 5.10 -16.84 -5.70
N GLY A 68 5.43 -17.67 -6.69
CA GLY A 68 6.43 -18.73 -6.55
C GLY A 68 6.03 -19.88 -5.63
N MET A 69 4.73 -20.07 -5.35
CA MET A 69 4.22 -21.12 -4.46
C MET A 69 3.21 -22.03 -5.16
N ASN A 70 2.97 -23.18 -4.54
CA ASN A 70 1.95 -24.13 -4.94
C ASN A 70 0.89 -24.29 -3.83
N LEU A 71 -0.39 -24.16 -4.18
CA LEU A 71 -1.55 -24.38 -3.30
C LEU A 71 -2.34 -25.59 -3.78
N ALA A 72 -2.50 -26.60 -2.92
CA ALA A 72 -3.24 -27.81 -3.23
C ALA A 72 -4.55 -27.93 -2.44
N PHE A 73 -5.65 -28.19 -3.16
CA PHE A 73 -6.93 -28.62 -2.57
C PHE A 73 -6.99 -30.14 -2.59
N VAL A 74 -7.01 -30.76 -1.41
CA VAL A 74 -7.07 -32.22 -1.24
C VAL A 74 -8.45 -32.60 -0.73
N GLY A 75 -9.21 -33.38 -1.50
CA GLY A 75 -10.54 -33.80 -1.05
C GLY A 75 -11.53 -34.19 -2.14
N ASP A 76 -12.82 -34.17 -1.76
CA ASP A 76 -13.94 -34.62 -2.60
C ASP A 76 -14.43 -33.55 -3.59
N SER A 77 -15.63 -33.74 -4.15
CA SER A 77 -16.21 -32.85 -5.16
C SER A 77 -16.57 -31.47 -4.63
N VAL A 78 -16.82 -31.33 -3.33
CA VAL A 78 -17.02 -30.02 -2.71
C VAL A 78 -15.67 -29.32 -2.49
N SER A 79 -14.57 -30.07 -2.35
CA SER A 79 -13.21 -29.51 -2.44
C SER A 79 -12.91 -29.02 -3.86
N ARG A 80 -13.29 -29.79 -4.89
CA ARG A 80 -13.17 -29.37 -6.30
C ARG A 80 -13.94 -28.09 -6.57
N ASN A 81 -15.17 -28.00 -6.04
CA ASN A 81 -16.04 -26.84 -6.15
C ASN A 81 -15.39 -25.57 -5.56
N HIS A 82 -14.71 -25.71 -4.41
CA HIS A 82 -13.96 -24.62 -3.76
C HIS A 82 -12.79 -24.15 -4.63
N LYS A 83 -11.98 -25.09 -5.13
CA LYS A 83 -10.88 -24.80 -6.05
C LYS A 83 -11.38 -24.12 -7.33
N ASN A 84 -12.51 -24.56 -7.90
CA ASN A 84 -13.07 -23.97 -9.12
C ASN A 84 -13.57 -22.54 -8.89
N SER A 85 -14.19 -22.26 -7.72
CA SER A 85 -14.52 -20.89 -7.31
C SER A 85 -13.26 -20.03 -7.24
N LEU A 86 -12.19 -20.50 -6.58
CA LEU A 86 -10.93 -19.77 -6.50
C LEU A 86 -10.34 -19.51 -7.89
N LEU A 87 -10.29 -20.55 -8.73
CA LEU A 87 -9.79 -20.46 -10.10
C LEU A 87 -10.54 -19.38 -10.90
N CYS A 88 -11.87 -19.31 -10.77
CA CYS A 88 -12.67 -18.25 -11.40
C CYS A 88 -12.30 -16.86 -10.89
N MET A 89 -12.13 -16.69 -9.57
CA MET A 89 -11.74 -15.41 -8.98
C MET A 89 -10.34 -14.97 -9.45
N LEU A 90 -9.37 -15.88 -9.46
CA LEU A 90 -8.00 -15.60 -9.91
C LEU A 90 -7.93 -15.33 -11.43
N SER A 91 -8.79 -15.98 -12.22
CA SER A 91 -8.85 -15.79 -13.67
C SER A 91 -9.27 -14.38 -14.11
N GLN A 92 -9.76 -13.54 -13.19
CA GLN A 92 -10.05 -12.14 -13.47
C GLN A 92 -8.77 -11.30 -13.62
N VAL A 93 -7.62 -11.82 -13.19
CA VAL A 93 -6.30 -11.17 -13.31
C VAL A 93 -5.47 -11.83 -14.41
N GLU A 94 -5.35 -13.15 -14.38
CA GLU A 94 -4.61 -13.91 -15.39
C GLU A 94 -5.34 -15.23 -15.68
N THR A 95 -5.55 -15.54 -16.96
CA THR A 95 -6.08 -16.86 -17.35
C THR A 95 -4.98 -17.91 -17.22
N PRO A 96 -5.11 -18.93 -16.37
CA PRO A 96 -4.04 -19.88 -16.14
C PRO A 96 -3.92 -20.92 -17.24
N GLN A 97 -2.72 -21.47 -17.38
CA GLN A 97 -2.45 -22.61 -18.24
C GLN A 97 -2.75 -23.90 -17.49
N ASN A 98 -3.51 -24.81 -18.09
CA ASN A 98 -3.66 -26.16 -17.55
C ASN A 98 -2.42 -26.98 -17.91
N THR A 99 -1.56 -27.24 -16.93
CA THR A 99 -0.28 -27.92 -17.13
C THR A 99 -0.34 -29.42 -16.88
N TYR A 100 -1.41 -29.90 -16.25
CA TYR A 100 -1.62 -31.32 -15.99
C TYR A 100 -3.10 -31.60 -15.72
N ASN A 101 -3.63 -32.61 -16.42
CA ASN A 101 -4.85 -33.33 -16.04
C ASN A 101 -4.60 -34.83 -16.21
N ASP A 102 -5.08 -35.63 -15.26
CA ASP A 102 -5.24 -37.06 -15.52
C ASP A 102 -6.54 -37.34 -16.31
N VAL A 103 -6.72 -38.60 -16.73
CA VAL A 103 -7.80 -39.03 -17.63
C VAL A 103 -9.19 -38.66 -17.09
N ASP A 104 -9.36 -38.73 -15.77
CA ASP A 104 -10.64 -38.51 -15.09
C ASP A 104 -10.78 -37.09 -14.49
N ASN A 105 -9.78 -36.20 -14.70
CA ASN A 105 -9.67 -34.90 -14.05
C ASN A 105 -9.78 -34.98 -12.51
N GLU A 106 -9.32 -36.08 -11.94
CA GLU A 106 -9.16 -36.29 -10.52
C GLU A 106 -7.97 -35.48 -9.99
N ILE A 107 -6.91 -35.38 -10.78
CA ILE A 107 -5.75 -34.54 -10.49
C ILE A 107 -5.62 -33.46 -11.56
N THR A 108 -5.64 -32.18 -11.15
CA THR A 108 -5.48 -31.03 -12.07
C THR A 108 -4.48 -30.01 -11.54
N LYS A 109 -3.68 -29.39 -12.42
CA LYS A 109 -2.74 -28.31 -12.09
C LYS A 109 -2.93 -27.13 -13.05
N TYR A 110 -3.15 -25.95 -12.46
CA TYR A 110 -3.32 -24.68 -13.18
C TYR A 110 -2.18 -23.74 -12.82
N TYR A 111 -1.39 -23.35 -13.82
CA TYR A 111 -0.22 -22.50 -13.66
C TYR A 111 -0.50 -21.07 -14.10
N PHE A 112 -0.19 -20.12 -13.22
CA PHE A 112 -0.22 -18.69 -13.46
C PHE A 112 1.23 -18.23 -13.68
N GLU A 113 1.58 -17.96 -14.94
CA GLU A 113 2.94 -17.72 -15.41
C GLU A 113 3.50 -16.42 -14.81
N THR A 114 2.72 -15.33 -14.81
CA THR A 114 3.17 -14.03 -14.30
C THR A 114 3.53 -14.07 -12.81
N TYR A 115 2.87 -14.95 -12.06
CA TYR A 115 3.04 -15.09 -10.62
C TYR A 115 3.87 -16.30 -10.22
N ASN A 116 4.29 -17.13 -11.19
CA ASN A 116 4.91 -18.42 -10.92
C ASN A 116 4.15 -19.20 -9.83
N PHE A 117 2.82 -19.23 -9.93
CA PHE A 117 1.92 -19.81 -8.91
C PHE A 117 1.18 -21.01 -9.50
N THR A 118 1.13 -22.12 -8.78
CA THR A 118 0.36 -23.30 -9.20
C THR A 118 -0.81 -23.57 -8.26
N LEU A 119 -2.02 -23.61 -8.82
CA LEU A 119 -3.23 -24.07 -8.16
C LEU A 119 -3.51 -25.53 -8.51
N MET A 120 -3.52 -26.39 -7.51
CA MET A 120 -3.65 -27.84 -7.67
C MET A 120 -4.96 -28.34 -7.06
N PHE A 121 -5.58 -29.33 -7.71
CA PHE A 121 -6.67 -30.11 -7.14
C PHE A 121 -6.28 -31.58 -7.14
N LEU A 122 -6.33 -32.20 -5.95
CA LEU A 122 -5.98 -33.59 -5.71
C LEU A 122 -7.21 -34.32 -5.16
N TRP A 123 -7.94 -34.99 -6.04
CA TRP A 123 -9.15 -35.72 -5.67
C TRP A 123 -8.86 -36.87 -4.71
N THR A 124 -9.70 -37.00 -3.70
CA THR A 124 -9.81 -38.22 -2.89
C THR A 124 -11.16 -38.29 -2.20
N ARG A 125 -11.74 -39.50 -2.14
CA ARG A 125 -13.04 -39.74 -1.48
C ARG A 125 -12.89 -39.83 0.05
N TYR A 126 -11.79 -40.44 0.51
CA TYR A 126 -11.57 -40.78 1.92
C TYR A 126 -10.18 -40.42 2.45
N PHE A 127 -9.31 -39.80 1.64
CA PHE A 127 -7.89 -39.50 1.89
C PHE A 127 -6.98 -40.74 2.00
N VAL A 128 -7.50 -41.80 2.58
CA VAL A 128 -6.85 -43.10 2.71
C VAL A 128 -7.22 -44.02 1.54
N ARG A 129 -6.42 -45.06 1.30
CA ARG A 129 -6.66 -46.03 0.24
C ARG A 129 -8.06 -46.61 0.38
N ALA A 130 -8.80 -46.63 -0.73
CA ALA A 130 -10.12 -47.21 -0.79
C ALA A 130 -10.34 -47.91 -2.12
N GLU A 131 -10.93 -49.10 -2.07
CA GLU A 131 -11.17 -49.94 -3.24
C GLU A 131 -12.62 -50.37 -3.31
N GLU A 132 -13.16 -50.51 -4.52
CA GLU A 132 -14.51 -51.03 -4.70
C GLU A 132 -14.54 -52.51 -4.35
N ARG A 133 -15.41 -52.87 -3.41
CA ARG A 133 -15.52 -54.25 -2.93
C ARG A 133 -16.12 -55.12 -4.02
N LYS A 134 -15.41 -56.20 -4.34
CA LYS A 134 -15.86 -57.24 -5.27
C LYS A 134 -16.26 -58.50 -4.52
N VAL A 135 -17.45 -58.99 -4.79
CA VAL A 135 -17.93 -60.30 -4.29
C VAL A 135 -18.19 -61.18 -5.50
N ASN A 136 -17.54 -62.34 -5.55
CA ASN A 136 -17.58 -63.27 -6.69
C ASN A 136 -17.26 -62.61 -8.05
N GLY A 137 -16.29 -61.68 -8.06
CA GLY A 137 -15.87 -60.96 -9.26
C GLY A 137 -16.80 -59.81 -9.69
N SER A 138 -17.94 -59.61 -9.03
CA SER A 138 -18.88 -58.51 -9.32
C SER A 138 -18.72 -57.35 -8.33
N ASN A 139 -18.80 -56.12 -8.86
CA ASN A 139 -18.79 -54.89 -8.07
C ASN A 139 -20.05 -54.80 -7.20
N THR A 140 -19.85 -54.52 -5.90
CA THR A 140 -20.97 -54.42 -4.95
C THR A 140 -21.48 -52.99 -4.76
N GLY A 141 -20.81 -51.98 -5.33
CA GLY A 141 -21.06 -50.57 -5.04
C GLY A 141 -20.67 -50.13 -3.62
N ARG A 142 -20.11 -51.04 -2.81
CA ARG A 142 -19.56 -50.79 -1.47
C ARG A 142 -18.04 -50.61 -1.55
N MET A 143 -17.45 -49.91 -0.59
CA MET A 143 -16.00 -49.65 -0.56
C MET A 143 -15.33 -50.33 0.63
N ASP A 144 -14.14 -50.86 0.41
CA ASP A 144 -13.18 -51.27 1.43
C ASP A 144 -12.21 -50.09 1.67
N VAL A 145 -12.11 -49.60 2.90
CA VAL A 145 -11.37 -48.37 3.27
C VAL A 145 -10.29 -48.71 4.30
N TYR A 146 -9.03 -48.41 3.99
CA TYR A 146 -7.85 -48.79 4.77
C TYR A 146 -7.33 -47.61 5.59
N LEU A 147 -7.72 -47.50 6.86
CA LEU A 147 -7.54 -46.29 7.68
C LEU A 147 -6.08 -45.93 8.00
N ASP A 148 -5.15 -46.85 7.81
CA ASP A 148 -3.72 -46.69 8.07
C ASP A 148 -2.85 -46.57 6.80
N GLU A 149 -3.47 -46.55 5.63
CA GLU A 149 -2.76 -46.48 4.34
C GLU A 149 -3.20 -45.23 3.56
N MET A 150 -2.28 -44.30 3.29
CA MET A 150 -2.61 -43.12 2.47
C MET A 150 -2.86 -43.52 1.01
N ASP A 151 -3.82 -42.85 0.37
CA ASP A 151 -4.10 -43.08 -1.05
C ASP A 151 -2.93 -42.58 -1.92
N PRO A 152 -2.25 -43.47 -2.68
CA PRO A 152 -1.09 -43.09 -3.48
C PRO A 152 -1.41 -42.08 -4.58
N ASN A 153 -2.68 -41.94 -4.99
CA ASN A 153 -3.05 -41.08 -6.11
C ASN A 153 -2.79 -39.59 -5.83
N TRP A 154 -3.16 -39.10 -4.65
CA TRP A 154 -2.91 -37.70 -4.27
C TRP A 154 -1.54 -37.51 -3.60
N VAL A 155 -1.07 -38.52 -2.86
CA VAL A 155 0.22 -38.48 -2.14
C VAL A 155 1.39 -38.18 -3.08
N LYS A 156 1.42 -38.80 -4.26
CA LYS A 156 2.51 -38.61 -5.24
C LYS A 156 2.67 -37.14 -5.71
N HIS A 157 1.66 -36.29 -5.52
CA HIS A 157 1.66 -34.89 -5.96
C HIS A 157 1.73 -33.87 -4.83
N VAL A 158 1.32 -34.21 -3.60
CA VAL A 158 1.20 -33.24 -2.51
C VAL A 158 2.55 -32.68 -2.03
N HIS A 159 3.65 -33.40 -2.27
CA HIS A 159 5.02 -32.95 -1.95
C HIS A 159 5.45 -31.69 -2.71
N GLU A 160 4.78 -31.40 -3.84
CA GLU A 160 4.99 -30.18 -4.63
C GLU A 160 4.34 -28.95 -3.98
N ALA A 161 3.39 -29.13 -3.05
CA ALA A 161 2.63 -28.05 -2.45
C ALA A 161 3.42 -27.33 -1.35
N ASN A 162 3.15 -26.03 -1.18
CA ASN A 162 3.56 -25.25 0.00
C ASN A 162 2.40 -25.03 0.97
N TYR A 163 1.17 -25.00 0.45
CA TYR A 163 -0.06 -24.82 1.20
C TYR A 163 -1.06 -25.91 0.81
N VAL A 164 -1.75 -26.47 1.80
CA VAL A 164 -2.74 -27.53 1.56
C VAL A 164 -4.07 -27.17 2.22
N VAL A 165 -5.17 -27.24 1.48
CA VAL A 165 -6.54 -27.18 2.01
C VAL A 165 -7.13 -28.59 1.98
N VAL A 166 -7.35 -29.17 3.16
CA VAL A 166 -7.94 -30.51 3.33
C VAL A 166 -9.43 -30.37 3.60
N SER A 167 -10.27 -30.99 2.77
CA SER A 167 -11.72 -30.97 2.99
C SER A 167 -12.47 -32.14 2.36
N GLY A 168 -13.29 -32.86 3.15
CA GLY A 168 -14.12 -33.96 2.64
C GLY A 168 -14.82 -34.69 3.78
N ALA A 169 -16.10 -35.04 3.61
CA ALA A 169 -16.84 -35.82 4.61
C ALA A 169 -18.05 -36.56 4.03
N HIS A 170 -18.62 -36.11 2.90
CA HIS A 170 -19.86 -36.64 2.34
C HIS A 170 -19.81 -38.15 2.09
N TRP A 171 -18.68 -38.67 1.64
CA TRP A 171 -18.50 -40.09 1.30
C TRP A 171 -18.49 -41.02 2.53
N PHE A 172 -18.14 -40.51 3.72
CA PHE A 172 -18.02 -41.31 4.94
C PHE A 172 -19.37 -41.82 5.47
N PHE A 173 -20.49 -41.30 4.95
CA PHE A 173 -21.85 -41.70 5.31
C PHE A 173 -22.42 -42.81 4.43
N ARG A 174 -21.61 -43.36 3.52
CA ARG A 174 -21.95 -44.57 2.76
C ARG A 174 -21.70 -45.82 3.60
N GLN A 175 -22.14 -46.96 3.07
CA GLN A 175 -21.80 -48.26 3.63
C GLN A 175 -20.34 -48.61 3.27
N LEU A 176 -19.47 -48.64 4.28
CA LEU A 176 -18.03 -48.90 4.13
C LEU A 176 -17.61 -50.09 4.99
N HIS A 177 -16.63 -50.85 4.50
CA HIS A 177 -15.90 -51.86 5.27
C HIS A 177 -14.54 -51.28 5.66
N LEU A 178 -14.22 -51.33 6.94
CA LEU A 178 -13.08 -50.62 7.52
C LEU A 178 -11.96 -51.59 7.78
N TYR A 179 -10.81 -51.32 7.18
CA TYR A 179 -9.60 -52.11 7.33
C TYR A 179 -8.55 -51.30 8.10
N GLN A 180 -7.78 -52.00 8.91
CA GLN A 180 -6.57 -51.50 9.55
C GLN A 180 -5.54 -52.63 9.57
N GLN A 181 -4.30 -52.36 9.15
CA GLN A 181 -3.25 -53.38 8.99
C GLN A 181 -3.72 -54.56 8.13
N ASN A 182 -4.45 -54.26 7.04
CA ASN A 182 -5.11 -55.23 6.15
C ASN A 182 -6.11 -56.19 6.81
N LYS A 183 -6.58 -55.90 8.03
CA LYS A 183 -7.62 -56.67 8.73
C LYS A 183 -8.93 -55.89 8.78
N LEU A 184 -10.05 -56.55 8.47
CA LEU A 184 -11.39 -55.99 8.63
C LEU A 184 -11.69 -55.77 10.12
N ILE A 185 -11.85 -54.51 10.53
CA ILE A 185 -12.10 -54.10 11.92
C ILE A 185 -13.55 -53.71 12.18
N GLY A 186 -14.33 -53.39 11.15
CA GLY A 186 -15.73 -52.99 11.31
C GLY A 186 -16.38 -52.44 10.04
N THR A 187 -17.59 -51.89 10.20
CA THR A 187 -18.34 -51.19 9.15
C THR A 187 -18.91 -49.87 9.64
N THR A 188 -19.40 -49.01 8.73
CA THR A 188 -20.07 -47.75 9.11
C THR A 188 -21.52 -47.90 9.56
N LEU A 189 -22.25 -48.93 9.13
CA LEU A 189 -23.68 -49.12 9.42
C LEU A 189 -23.96 -50.56 9.91
N TYR A 190 -24.76 -50.67 10.97
CA TYR A 190 -25.04 -51.95 11.67
C TYR A 190 -25.90 -52.93 10.88
N GLU A 191 -26.84 -52.43 10.09
CA GLU A 191 -27.98 -53.23 9.60
C GLU A 191 -27.68 -54.16 8.42
N GLN A 192 -26.45 -54.14 7.88
CA GLN A 192 -26.10 -54.87 6.66
C GLN A 192 -24.71 -55.50 6.68
N SER A 193 -24.18 -55.87 7.85
CA SER A 193 -23.07 -56.83 7.87
C SER A 193 -23.62 -58.19 7.43
N GLU A 194 -23.12 -58.74 6.34
CA GLU A 194 -23.42 -60.12 5.90
C GLU A 194 -23.00 -61.16 6.96
N ASN A 195 -22.27 -60.71 7.99
CA ASN A 195 -21.80 -61.49 9.12
C ASN A 195 -22.02 -60.69 10.43
N LYS A 196 -22.91 -61.16 11.31
CA LYS A 196 -23.29 -60.53 12.61
C LYS A 196 -22.12 -60.33 13.58
N ASN A 197 -20.93 -60.85 13.27
CA ASN A 197 -19.71 -60.75 14.08
C ASN A 197 -18.83 -59.52 13.75
N ILE A 198 -19.21 -58.68 12.78
CA ILE A 198 -18.46 -57.47 12.41
C ILE A 198 -19.08 -56.24 13.09
N PRO A 199 -18.32 -55.48 13.92
CA PRO A 199 -18.87 -54.34 14.65
C PRO A 199 -19.18 -53.15 13.72
N ALA A 200 -20.22 -52.40 14.06
CA ALA A 200 -20.52 -51.11 13.43
C ALA A 200 -19.81 -49.99 14.19
N LEU A 201 -18.69 -49.52 13.66
CA LEU A 201 -17.86 -48.48 14.28
C LEU A 201 -18.39 -47.07 13.99
N GLY A 202 -19.21 -46.91 12.94
CA GLY A 202 -19.89 -45.66 12.61
C GLY A 202 -19.07 -44.70 11.73
N SER A 203 -19.77 -43.86 10.96
CA SER A 203 -19.16 -42.89 10.04
C SER A 203 -18.27 -41.85 10.72
N ILE A 204 -18.61 -41.42 11.94
CA ILE A 204 -17.83 -40.45 12.71
C ILE A 204 -16.47 -41.04 13.11
N PHE A 205 -16.43 -42.30 13.53
CA PHE A 205 -15.18 -43.01 13.82
C PHE A 205 -14.30 -43.10 12.57
N THR A 206 -14.88 -43.46 11.42
CA THR A 206 -14.14 -43.55 10.15
C THR A 206 -13.55 -42.21 9.74
N LEU A 207 -14.36 -41.15 9.80
CA LEU A 207 -13.93 -39.78 9.48
C LEU A 207 -12.78 -39.33 10.39
N GLN A 208 -12.91 -39.55 11.70
CA GLN A 208 -11.90 -39.18 12.70
C GLN A 208 -10.55 -39.84 12.40
N ASN A 209 -10.53 -41.15 12.15
CA ASN A 209 -9.29 -41.88 11.91
C ASN A 209 -8.64 -41.53 10.56
N ALA A 210 -9.44 -41.33 9.51
CA ALA A 210 -8.91 -40.91 8.21
C ALA A 210 -8.26 -39.51 8.28
N TYR A 211 -8.90 -38.54 8.94
CA TYR A 211 -8.32 -37.21 9.17
C TYR A 211 -7.07 -37.27 10.03
N ARG A 212 -7.07 -38.07 11.11
CA ARG A 212 -5.89 -38.26 11.96
C ARG A 212 -4.69 -38.76 11.15
N ALA A 213 -4.88 -39.81 10.36
CA ALA A 213 -3.82 -40.38 9.53
C ALA A 213 -3.31 -39.37 8.50
N THR A 214 -4.22 -38.63 7.85
CA THR A 214 -3.90 -37.62 6.84
C THR A 214 -3.12 -36.45 7.42
N LEU A 215 -3.55 -35.86 8.55
CA LEU A 215 -2.88 -34.72 9.15
C LEU A 215 -1.51 -35.10 9.72
N ASN A 216 -1.37 -36.30 10.29
CA ASN A 216 -0.08 -36.83 10.72
C ASN A 216 0.89 -37.05 9.54
N TYR A 217 0.38 -37.50 8.39
CA TYR A 217 1.19 -37.62 7.18
C TYR A 217 1.68 -36.24 6.71
N LEU A 218 0.79 -35.24 6.62
CA LEU A 218 1.13 -33.89 6.17
C LEU A 218 2.10 -33.16 7.12
N LEU A 219 2.04 -33.43 8.43
CA LEU A 219 2.96 -32.85 9.43
C LEU A 219 4.43 -33.16 9.12
N ASN A 220 4.70 -34.29 8.45
CA ASN A 220 6.06 -34.77 8.18
C ASN A 220 6.60 -34.36 6.80
N LEU A 221 5.95 -33.42 6.09
CA LEU A 221 6.40 -32.97 4.77
C LEU A 221 7.23 -31.68 4.87
N ASN A 222 8.46 -31.74 4.36
CA ASN A 222 9.45 -30.65 4.49
C ASN A 222 9.10 -29.35 3.75
N ASN A 223 8.33 -29.42 2.66
CA ASN A 223 7.98 -28.27 1.82
C ASN A 223 6.71 -27.54 2.26
N LEU A 224 5.92 -28.14 3.17
CA LEU A 224 4.65 -27.59 3.62
C LEU A 224 4.86 -26.49 4.67
N ARG A 225 4.14 -25.39 4.50
CA ARG A 225 4.12 -24.26 5.43
C ARG A 225 2.87 -24.30 6.30
N LEU A 226 1.72 -24.50 5.68
CA LEU A 226 0.42 -24.48 6.33
C LEU A 226 -0.54 -25.50 5.73
N VAL A 227 -1.23 -26.22 6.62
CA VAL A 227 -2.36 -27.08 6.32
C VAL A 227 -3.63 -26.45 6.90
N VAL A 228 -4.63 -26.21 6.05
CA VAL A 228 -5.93 -25.66 6.43
C VAL A 228 -6.99 -26.76 6.33
N VAL A 229 -7.64 -27.07 7.45
CA VAL A 229 -8.79 -27.98 7.47
C VAL A 229 -10.06 -27.17 7.31
N ARG A 230 -10.79 -27.33 6.20
CA ARG A 230 -12.14 -26.76 6.03
C ARG A 230 -13.16 -27.73 6.61
N THR A 231 -13.99 -27.27 7.54
CA THR A 231 -15.04 -28.11 8.12
C THR A 231 -16.14 -28.45 7.10
N TYR A 232 -17.01 -29.37 7.49
CA TYR A 232 -18.08 -29.92 6.67
C TYR A 232 -19.11 -28.86 6.29
N THR A 233 -19.49 -28.82 5.03
CA THR A 233 -20.58 -27.97 4.51
C THR A 233 -21.80 -28.86 4.27
N PRO A 234 -22.93 -28.64 4.97
CA PRO A 234 -24.09 -29.50 4.85
C PRO A 234 -24.70 -29.54 3.44
N ASN A 235 -25.26 -30.70 3.09
CA ASN A 235 -26.28 -30.78 2.06
C ASN A 235 -27.63 -30.30 2.60
N HIS A 236 -28.51 -29.83 1.72
CA HIS A 236 -29.82 -29.27 2.09
C HIS A 236 -31.00 -30.01 1.45
N PHE A 237 -30.97 -31.33 1.45
CA PHE A 237 -32.12 -32.11 0.99
C PHE A 237 -33.32 -31.98 1.95
N GLU A 238 -34.49 -31.73 1.38
CA GLU A 238 -35.79 -31.68 2.05
C GLU A 238 -36.75 -32.67 1.42
N GLY A 239 -37.70 -33.19 2.19
CA GLY A 239 -38.73 -34.12 1.71
C GLY A 239 -38.21 -35.49 1.26
N GLY A 240 -36.93 -35.78 1.47
CA GLY A 240 -36.27 -37.02 1.05
C GLY A 240 -34.75 -36.87 1.07
N ALA A 241 -34.03 -37.96 0.78
CA ALA A 241 -32.58 -37.97 0.60
C ALA A 241 -32.23 -37.81 -0.89
N TRP A 242 -30.93 -37.79 -1.20
CA TRP A 242 -30.41 -37.67 -2.56
C TRP A 242 -30.92 -38.75 -3.53
N ASN A 243 -31.32 -39.92 -3.01
CA ASN A 243 -31.83 -41.06 -3.77
C ASN A 243 -33.33 -41.31 -3.57
N THR A 244 -34.03 -40.49 -2.79
CA THR A 244 -35.46 -40.64 -2.48
C THR A 244 -36.20 -39.32 -2.72
N GLU A 245 -36.07 -38.78 -3.93
CA GLU A 245 -36.78 -37.57 -4.42
C GLU A 245 -36.55 -36.26 -3.64
N GLY A 246 -35.53 -36.18 -2.77
CA GLY A 246 -35.22 -34.98 -2.02
C GLY A 246 -35.03 -33.72 -2.89
N TYR A 247 -35.31 -32.55 -2.32
CA TYR A 247 -35.22 -31.25 -3.01
C TYR A 247 -34.57 -30.15 -2.17
N CYS A 248 -34.12 -29.08 -2.83
CA CYS A 248 -33.53 -27.88 -2.21
C CYS A 248 -33.92 -26.63 -3.01
N ASN A 249 -35.21 -26.30 -3.00
CA ASN A 249 -35.79 -25.23 -3.82
C ASN A 249 -35.87 -23.86 -3.10
N ARG A 250 -35.23 -23.72 -1.94
CA ARG A 250 -35.18 -22.43 -1.24
C ARG A 250 -34.44 -21.41 -2.10
N THR A 251 -34.89 -20.16 -2.06
CA THR A 251 -34.34 -19.05 -2.84
C THR A 251 -33.66 -17.99 -1.98
N ARG A 252 -33.69 -18.13 -0.65
CA ARG A 252 -33.08 -17.22 0.31
C ARG A 252 -32.38 -17.96 1.46
N PRO A 253 -31.38 -17.32 2.10
CA PRO A 253 -30.75 -17.84 3.30
C PRO A 253 -31.74 -18.05 4.44
N LYS A 254 -31.43 -18.99 5.34
CA LYS A 254 -32.09 -19.13 6.64
C LYS A 254 -31.36 -18.27 7.68
N LEU A 255 -31.94 -17.12 8.02
CA LEU A 255 -31.31 -16.19 8.97
C LEU A 255 -31.64 -16.52 10.44
N ASP A 256 -32.73 -17.27 10.69
CA ASP A 256 -33.22 -17.61 12.03
C ASP A 256 -32.91 -19.07 12.43
N LEU A 257 -31.70 -19.55 12.15
CA LEU A 257 -31.30 -20.90 12.57
C LEU A 257 -30.96 -20.93 14.07
N GLY A 258 -31.50 -21.92 14.79
CA GLY A 258 -31.01 -22.31 16.12
C GLY A 258 -29.69 -23.09 16.01
N PRO A 259 -28.91 -23.22 17.11
CA PRO A 259 -27.53 -23.72 17.07
C PRO A 259 -27.40 -25.08 16.36
N LEU A 260 -26.23 -25.31 15.74
CA LEU A 260 -25.90 -26.60 15.12
C LEU A 260 -26.21 -27.75 16.06
N SER A 261 -26.84 -28.80 15.53
CA SER A 261 -27.21 -29.98 16.31
C SER A 261 -27.07 -31.27 15.50
N GLY A 262 -27.19 -32.40 16.19
CA GLY A 262 -27.17 -33.73 15.58
C GLY A 262 -25.90 -34.02 14.79
N LEU A 263 -26.08 -34.58 13.59
CA LEU A 263 -24.98 -35.09 12.77
C LEU A 263 -24.02 -33.98 12.30
N GLN A 264 -24.53 -32.80 11.94
CA GLN A 264 -23.70 -31.71 11.47
C GLN A 264 -22.73 -31.22 12.56
N LEU A 265 -23.21 -31.10 13.80
CA LEU A 265 -22.38 -30.74 14.95
C LEU A 265 -21.33 -31.81 15.25
N ALA A 266 -21.70 -33.09 15.18
CA ALA A 266 -20.77 -34.20 15.41
C ALA A 266 -19.61 -34.20 14.41
N ILE A 267 -19.90 -33.98 13.12
CA ILE A 267 -18.87 -33.89 12.07
C ILE A 267 -17.96 -32.69 12.32
N ARG A 268 -18.54 -31.50 12.55
CA ARG A 268 -17.79 -30.28 12.82
C ARG A 268 -16.80 -30.47 13.98
N ASN A 269 -17.29 -31.00 15.10
CA ASN A 269 -16.48 -31.18 16.29
C ASN A 269 -15.30 -32.12 16.06
N VAL A 270 -15.51 -33.25 15.37
CA VAL A 270 -14.41 -34.19 15.06
C VAL A 270 -13.34 -33.56 14.18
N LEU A 271 -13.73 -32.79 13.15
CA LEU A 271 -12.77 -32.14 12.26
C LEU A 271 -11.93 -31.08 13.01
N LEU A 272 -12.57 -30.30 13.88
CA LEU A 272 -11.88 -29.31 14.72
C LEU A 272 -10.98 -29.99 15.75
N GLU A 273 -11.45 -31.05 16.41
CA GLU A 273 -10.66 -31.81 17.38
C GLU A 273 -9.40 -32.41 16.76
N GLN A 274 -9.49 -33.06 15.59
CA GLN A 274 -8.30 -33.63 14.94
C GLN A 274 -7.30 -32.54 14.52
N MET A 275 -7.78 -31.37 14.09
CA MET A 275 -6.92 -30.22 13.82
C MET A 275 -6.23 -29.74 15.10
N GLU A 276 -6.96 -29.58 16.20
CA GLU A 276 -6.38 -29.13 17.48
C GLU A 276 -5.38 -30.12 18.07
N MET A 277 -5.63 -31.43 17.94
CA MET A 277 -4.70 -32.46 18.37
C MET A 277 -3.35 -32.34 17.67
N VAL A 278 -3.33 -32.17 16.34
CA VAL A 278 -2.08 -32.02 15.58
C VAL A 278 -1.42 -30.67 15.88
N ARG A 279 -2.21 -29.60 16.02
CA ARG A 279 -1.70 -28.27 16.40
C ARG A 279 -1.01 -28.27 17.78
N ASN A 280 -1.55 -29.01 18.75
CA ASN A 280 -1.01 -29.06 20.11
C ASN A 280 0.09 -30.11 20.29
N GLY A 281 0.04 -31.21 19.54
CA GLY A 281 0.99 -32.33 19.64
C GLY A 281 2.17 -32.27 18.65
N GLY A 282 2.05 -31.54 17.54
CA GLY A 282 3.06 -31.46 16.48
C GLY A 282 4.18 -30.48 16.80
N ARG A 283 5.21 -30.93 17.54
CA ARG A 283 6.47 -30.17 17.74
C ARG A 283 7.59 -30.55 16.75
N GLY A 284 7.34 -31.47 15.83
CA GLY A 284 8.30 -31.89 14.80
C GLY A 284 7.73 -31.66 13.41
N GLY A 285 8.48 -30.98 12.53
CA GLY A 285 8.15 -30.85 11.11
C GLY A 285 8.04 -29.42 10.56
N GLY A 286 7.89 -28.39 11.41
CA GLY A 286 7.84 -26.99 10.98
C GLY A 286 6.57 -26.58 10.19
N VAL A 287 5.60 -27.48 10.04
CA VAL A 287 4.30 -27.26 9.38
C VAL A 287 3.28 -26.72 10.37
N SER A 288 2.55 -25.67 9.98
CA SER A 288 1.46 -25.12 10.81
C SER A 288 0.09 -25.64 10.39
N PHE A 289 -0.86 -25.61 11.32
CA PHE A 289 -2.22 -26.11 11.11
C PHE A 289 -3.27 -25.06 11.50
N ALA A 290 -4.28 -24.88 10.65
CA ALA A 290 -5.40 -23.99 10.88
C ALA A 290 -6.73 -24.64 10.48
N ALA A 291 -7.84 -24.13 11.01
CA ALA A 291 -9.18 -24.53 10.61
C ALA A 291 -9.97 -23.38 9.97
N MET A 292 -10.80 -23.75 9.00
CA MET A 292 -11.90 -22.96 8.44
C MET A 292 -13.23 -23.56 8.88
N ASP A 293 -13.85 -22.96 9.88
CA ASP A 293 -15.10 -23.45 10.45
C ASP A 293 -16.32 -22.94 9.67
N MET A 294 -16.65 -23.66 8.61
CA MET A 294 -17.67 -23.28 7.63
C MET A 294 -19.05 -23.87 7.91
N THR A 295 -19.17 -24.89 8.78
CA THR A 295 -20.40 -25.69 8.91
C THR A 295 -21.62 -24.84 9.20
N TRP A 296 -21.54 -23.96 10.20
CA TRP A 296 -22.67 -23.14 10.62
C TRP A 296 -23.09 -22.12 9.56
N MET A 297 -22.13 -21.34 9.06
CA MET A 297 -22.42 -20.30 8.07
C MET A 297 -22.98 -20.89 6.76
N MET A 298 -22.61 -22.13 6.41
CA MET A 298 -23.10 -22.77 5.20
C MET A 298 -24.44 -23.49 5.39
N ASP A 299 -24.79 -23.91 6.61
CA ASP A 299 -26.14 -24.43 6.93
C ASP A 299 -27.24 -23.35 6.75
N MET A 300 -26.84 -22.07 6.84
CA MET A 300 -27.72 -20.93 6.53
C MET A 300 -28.00 -20.74 5.04
N ARG A 301 -27.35 -21.47 4.14
CA ARG A 301 -27.34 -21.19 2.69
C ARG A 301 -27.98 -22.26 1.80
N PRO A 302 -29.18 -22.78 2.11
CA PRO A 302 -29.84 -23.74 1.22
C PRO A 302 -30.15 -23.17 -0.18
N ASP A 303 -30.17 -21.85 -0.31
CA ASP A 303 -30.41 -21.14 -1.56
C ASP A 303 -29.27 -21.25 -2.59
N GLY A 304 -28.04 -21.54 -2.12
CA GLY A 304 -26.84 -21.57 -2.94
C GLY A 304 -26.60 -22.84 -3.76
N HIS A 305 -27.42 -23.87 -3.59
CA HIS A 305 -27.28 -25.15 -4.30
C HIS A 305 -27.83 -25.10 -5.73
N PRO A 306 -27.29 -25.85 -6.71
CA PRO A 306 -27.85 -25.89 -8.06
C PRO A 306 -29.31 -26.36 -8.10
N GLY A 307 -29.69 -27.34 -7.27
CA GLY A 307 -31.03 -27.90 -7.26
C GLY A 307 -31.37 -28.54 -8.60
N VAL A 308 -32.32 -27.96 -9.34
CA VAL A 308 -32.68 -28.41 -10.71
C VAL A 308 -31.86 -27.72 -11.80
N HIS A 309 -31.09 -26.67 -11.46
CA HIS A 309 -30.39 -25.82 -12.41
C HIS A 309 -28.95 -26.31 -12.65
N TRP A 310 -28.80 -27.54 -13.14
CA TRP A 310 -27.51 -28.15 -13.41
C TRP A 310 -27.59 -29.10 -14.60
N ASP A 311 -26.45 -29.63 -15.03
CA ASP A 311 -26.39 -30.57 -16.15
C ASP A 311 -27.00 -31.94 -15.80
N THR A 312 -28.23 -32.18 -16.24
CA THR A 312 -28.95 -33.42 -15.95
C THR A 312 -28.62 -34.58 -16.92
N THR A 313 -27.67 -34.41 -17.85
CA THR A 313 -27.42 -35.40 -18.93
C THR A 313 -27.08 -36.79 -18.39
N TRP A 314 -26.31 -36.87 -17.31
CA TRP A 314 -25.87 -38.14 -16.71
C TRP A 314 -26.79 -38.68 -15.60
N ASN A 315 -27.70 -37.85 -15.07
CA ASN A 315 -28.65 -38.25 -14.03
C ASN A 315 -29.98 -37.48 -14.17
N PRO A 316 -30.81 -37.84 -15.17
CA PRO A 316 -32.08 -37.16 -15.40
C PRO A 316 -32.99 -37.21 -14.16
N GLY A 317 -33.57 -36.06 -13.79
CA GLY A 317 -34.53 -35.96 -12.68
C GLY A 317 -33.92 -35.86 -11.27
N ARG A 318 -32.58 -35.94 -11.11
CA ARG A 318 -31.94 -35.75 -9.80
C ARG A 318 -31.64 -34.27 -9.54
N ARG A 319 -31.73 -33.88 -8.26
CA ARG A 319 -31.43 -32.54 -7.77
C ARG A 319 -30.08 -32.52 -7.06
N ASP A 320 -29.26 -31.54 -7.36
CA ASP A 320 -27.99 -31.33 -6.67
C ASP A 320 -28.18 -30.39 -5.49
N CYS A 321 -28.22 -30.97 -4.29
CA CYS A 321 -28.30 -30.24 -3.02
C CYS A 321 -27.02 -30.40 -2.18
N VAL A 322 -25.91 -30.73 -2.85
CA VAL A 322 -24.60 -30.98 -2.22
C VAL A 322 -23.57 -29.94 -2.69
N HIS A 323 -23.47 -29.71 -4.00
CA HIS A 323 -22.55 -28.74 -4.58
C HIS A 323 -23.14 -27.33 -4.57
N TRP A 324 -22.32 -26.33 -4.89
CA TRP A 324 -22.63 -24.92 -4.79
C TRP A 324 -22.51 -24.25 -6.15
N CYS A 325 -23.48 -23.40 -6.47
CA CYS A 325 -23.45 -22.57 -7.67
C CYS A 325 -22.22 -21.65 -7.72
N LEU A 326 -21.71 -21.42 -8.93
CA LEU A 326 -20.66 -20.42 -9.22
C LEU A 326 -21.19 -19.35 -10.20
N PRO A 327 -21.00 -18.04 -9.91
CA PRO A 327 -20.64 -17.49 -8.60
C PRO A 327 -21.69 -17.82 -7.53
N GLY A 328 -21.33 -17.74 -6.25
CA GLY A 328 -22.22 -18.15 -5.16
C GLY A 328 -21.61 -18.11 -3.77
N PRO A 329 -22.28 -18.70 -2.75
CA PRO A 329 -21.84 -18.59 -1.34
C PRO A 329 -20.44 -19.14 -1.07
N ILE A 330 -19.99 -20.04 -1.94
CA ILE A 330 -18.67 -20.64 -1.92
C ILE A 330 -17.54 -19.63 -2.19
N ASP A 331 -17.83 -18.50 -2.83
CA ASP A 331 -16.83 -17.45 -3.07
C ASP A 331 -16.34 -16.81 -1.76
N THR A 332 -17.19 -16.78 -0.72
CA THR A 332 -16.81 -16.35 0.64
C THR A 332 -15.74 -17.26 1.25
N TRP A 333 -15.67 -18.53 0.83
CA TRP A 333 -14.66 -19.45 1.35
C TRP A 333 -13.26 -18.98 0.95
N ASN A 334 -13.12 -18.42 -0.25
CA ASN A 334 -11.85 -17.87 -0.72
C ASN A 334 -11.48 -16.58 0.00
N GLN A 335 -12.45 -15.75 0.40
CA GLN A 335 -12.20 -14.60 1.28
C GLN A 335 -11.62 -15.05 2.63
N LEU A 336 -12.23 -16.06 3.24
CA LEU A 336 -11.77 -16.60 4.52
C LEU A 336 -10.44 -17.37 4.38
N LEU A 337 -10.22 -18.07 3.27
CA LEU A 337 -8.95 -18.72 2.95
C LEU A 337 -7.85 -17.68 2.74
N HIS A 338 -8.13 -16.60 2.01
CA HIS A 338 -7.25 -15.44 1.90
C HIS A 338 -6.93 -14.93 3.31
N CYS A 339 -7.93 -14.65 4.15
CA CYS A 339 -7.67 -14.26 5.53
C CYS A 339 -6.80 -15.28 6.28
N LYS A 340 -6.98 -16.59 6.11
CA LYS A 340 -6.14 -17.59 6.79
C LYS A 340 -4.72 -17.68 6.27
N LEU A 341 -4.51 -17.57 4.97
CA LEU A 341 -3.17 -17.60 4.38
C LEU A 341 -2.38 -16.35 4.80
N PHE A 342 -3.03 -15.19 4.79
CA PHE A 342 -2.43 -13.92 5.18
C PHE A 342 -2.32 -13.75 6.68
N TYR A 343 -3.32 -14.16 7.46
CA TYR A 343 -3.23 -14.19 8.92
C TYR A 343 -2.26 -15.26 9.41
N PHE A 344 -1.97 -16.33 8.65
CA PHE A 344 -0.86 -17.22 8.99
C PHE A 344 0.50 -16.53 8.79
N ALA A 345 0.64 -15.77 7.70
CA ALA A 345 1.77 -14.87 7.53
C ALA A 345 1.81 -13.81 8.65
N GLU A 346 0.67 -13.24 9.08
CA GLU A 346 0.61 -12.22 10.14
C GLU A 346 0.58 -12.79 11.57
N GLN A 347 0.23 -14.04 11.84
CA GLN A 347 0.23 -14.65 13.19
C GLN A 347 1.64 -14.99 13.63
N THR A 348 2.55 -15.19 12.68
CA THR A 348 3.98 -15.07 12.96
C THR A 348 4.29 -13.68 13.54
N MET A 349 3.50 -12.63 13.30
CA MET A 349 3.59 -11.35 14.02
C MET A 349 2.62 -11.12 15.18
N GLU A 350 1.47 -11.76 15.25
CA GLU A 350 0.53 -11.46 16.33
C GLU A 350 1.03 -11.97 17.70
N TYR A 351 1.90 -12.98 17.69
CA TYR A 351 2.73 -13.35 18.85
C TYR A 351 3.70 -12.22 19.25
N TYR A 352 4.21 -11.47 18.26
CA TYR A 352 5.10 -10.31 18.40
C TYR A 352 4.37 -9.06 18.96
N PHE A 353 3.10 -8.84 18.62
CA PHE A 353 2.33 -7.65 19.00
C PHE A 353 1.34 -7.81 20.15
N ARG A 354 1.29 -8.98 20.82
CA ARG A 354 0.38 -9.21 21.98
C ARG A 354 0.54 -8.20 23.14
N SER A 355 1.58 -7.38 23.14
CA SER A 355 1.86 -6.32 24.11
C SER A 355 1.58 -4.90 23.61
N SER A 356 1.07 -4.68 22.38
CA SER A 356 0.89 -3.33 21.84
C SER A 356 -0.38 -2.64 22.35
N PRO A 357 -0.31 -1.33 22.71
CA PRO A 357 -1.46 -0.54 23.16
C PRO A 357 -2.59 -0.54 22.14
N ARG A 358 -3.82 -0.65 22.65
CA ARG A 358 -5.05 -0.46 21.88
C ARG A 358 -5.66 0.88 22.27
N ASN A 359 -6.32 1.55 21.33
CA ASN A 359 -7.11 2.72 21.67
C ASN A 359 -8.35 2.30 22.51
N SER A 360 -9.10 3.29 23.00
CA SER A 360 -10.34 3.07 23.77
C SER A 360 -11.43 2.28 23.03
N ASN A 361 -11.31 2.17 21.70
CA ASN A 361 -12.25 1.48 20.83
C ASN A 361 -11.79 0.05 20.49
N GLY A 362 -10.63 -0.39 20.97
CA GLY A 362 -10.09 -1.73 20.75
C GLY A 362 -9.29 -1.90 19.45
N ASP A 363 -9.12 -0.82 18.67
CA ASP A 363 -8.34 -0.81 17.43
C ASP A 363 -6.84 -0.82 17.73
N LEU A 364 -6.08 -1.46 16.85
CA LEU A 364 -4.62 -1.33 16.81
C LEU A 364 -4.27 0.11 16.44
N MET A 365 -3.59 0.81 17.34
CA MET A 365 -2.99 2.11 16.98
C MET A 365 -1.98 1.89 15.85
N THR A 366 -2.03 2.73 14.81
CA THR A 366 -1.01 2.78 13.76
C THR A 366 0.35 3.06 14.39
N CYS A 367 1.25 2.07 14.39
CA CYS A 367 2.58 2.23 14.96
C CYS A 367 3.60 2.57 13.89
N ASP A 368 4.14 3.78 13.92
CA ASP A 368 5.34 4.10 13.17
C ASP A 368 6.56 3.49 13.87
N LEU A 369 7.04 2.37 13.32
CA LEU A 369 8.18 1.63 13.88
C LEU A 369 9.48 2.44 13.89
N TYR A 370 9.58 3.53 13.13
CA TYR A 370 10.79 4.34 12.98
C TYR A 370 10.75 5.64 13.79
N ASN A 371 9.61 5.94 14.41
CA ASN A 371 9.46 7.06 15.33
C ASN A 371 9.42 6.56 16.77
N GLY A 372 10.45 6.90 17.56
CA GLY A 372 10.66 6.29 18.86
C GLY A 372 11.90 6.83 19.57
N THR A 373 12.29 6.14 20.64
CA THR A 373 13.46 6.49 21.46
C THR A 373 14.24 5.24 21.86
N TRP A 374 15.55 5.39 22.10
CA TRP A 374 16.35 4.32 22.69
C TRP A 374 16.14 4.27 24.19
N VAL A 375 15.79 3.10 24.70
CA VAL A 375 15.58 2.85 26.13
C VAL A 375 16.54 1.76 26.62
N ARG A 376 16.87 1.81 27.92
CA ARG A 376 17.71 0.77 28.53
C ARG A 376 17.02 -0.59 28.44
N ASP A 377 17.77 -1.59 28.01
CA ASP A 377 17.35 -2.99 27.96
C ASP A 377 18.14 -3.83 28.96
N TYR A 378 17.50 -4.14 30.08
CA TYR A 378 18.07 -5.03 31.10
C TYR A 378 18.07 -6.50 30.69
N GLY A 379 17.35 -6.86 29.62
CA GLY A 379 17.34 -8.22 29.07
C GLY A 379 18.62 -8.58 28.29
N GLY A 380 19.43 -7.58 27.91
CA GLY A 380 20.65 -7.76 27.14
C GLY A 380 20.43 -8.22 25.69
N THR A 381 21.53 -8.40 24.96
CA THR A 381 21.50 -8.89 23.57
C THR A 381 21.14 -10.37 23.50
N ILE A 382 20.60 -10.82 22.37
CA ILE A 382 20.19 -12.23 22.17
C ILE A 382 21.38 -13.16 21.90
N TYR A 383 22.56 -12.60 21.63
CA TYR A 383 23.82 -13.30 21.46
C TYR A 383 24.97 -12.46 22.03
N THR A 384 26.13 -13.08 22.21
CA THR A 384 27.37 -12.44 22.66
C THR A 384 28.50 -12.78 21.70
N ASN A 385 29.66 -12.14 21.89
CA ASN A 385 30.89 -12.52 21.20
C ASN A 385 31.30 -13.99 21.39
N MET A 386 30.80 -14.67 22.43
CA MET A 386 31.07 -16.09 22.69
C MET A 386 30.08 -17.04 22.01
N THR A 387 28.83 -16.61 21.79
CA THR A 387 27.80 -17.49 21.21
C THR A 387 27.73 -17.42 19.70
N CYS A 388 28.15 -16.30 19.08
CA CYS A 388 28.22 -16.15 17.63
C CYS A 388 29.60 -16.55 17.09
N LYS A 389 29.75 -17.81 16.68
CA LYS A 389 31.03 -18.34 16.14
C LYS A 389 31.48 -17.69 14.83
N THR A 390 30.56 -17.07 14.10
CA THR A 390 30.81 -16.46 12.78
C THR A 390 31.00 -14.93 12.87
N MET A 391 31.12 -14.36 14.07
CA MET A 391 31.27 -12.92 14.26
C MET A 391 32.57 -12.40 13.60
N PRO A 392 32.49 -11.39 12.70
CA PRO A 392 33.67 -10.77 12.12
C PRO A 392 34.56 -10.11 13.19
N THR A 393 35.87 -10.31 13.09
CA THR A 393 36.84 -9.77 14.06
C THR A 393 36.72 -8.25 14.22
N ALA A 394 36.57 -7.51 13.12
CA ALA A 394 36.47 -6.05 13.15
C ALA A 394 35.19 -5.51 13.82
N ALA A 395 34.11 -6.29 13.87
CA ALA A 395 32.87 -5.92 14.54
C ALA A 395 32.84 -6.37 16.02
N ASN A 396 33.77 -7.23 16.44
CA ASN A 396 33.86 -7.78 17.81
C ASN A 396 34.54 -6.79 18.76
N CYS A 397 33.87 -5.68 19.06
CA CYS A 397 34.44 -4.61 19.89
C CYS A 397 34.79 -5.06 21.32
N GLN A 398 34.04 -6.03 21.87
CA GLN A 398 34.29 -6.59 23.20
C GLN A 398 35.66 -7.29 23.27
N LYS A 399 36.07 -8.00 22.20
CA LYS A 399 37.40 -8.60 22.09
C LYS A 399 38.52 -7.56 22.22
N TYR A 400 38.26 -6.32 21.80
CA TYR A 400 39.19 -5.19 21.86
C TYR A 400 38.93 -4.27 23.07
N GLY A 401 38.26 -4.77 24.11
CA GLY A 401 38.14 -4.11 25.40
C GLY A 401 37.11 -2.98 25.47
N LYS A 402 36.12 -2.95 24.58
CA LYS A 402 34.98 -2.01 24.70
C LYS A 402 34.05 -2.42 25.84
N ASP A 403 33.55 -1.45 26.60
CA ASP A 403 32.52 -1.65 27.65
C ASP A 403 31.22 -2.23 27.07
N ASP A 404 30.49 -3.04 27.84
CA ASP A 404 29.23 -3.68 27.45
C ASP A 404 28.02 -2.74 27.57
N ASP A 405 28.17 -1.55 28.16
CA ASP A 405 27.04 -0.67 28.42
C ASP A 405 26.30 -0.19 27.15
N PHE A 406 26.96 -0.17 25.96
CA PHE A 406 26.32 0.19 24.69
C PHE A 406 25.37 -0.90 24.15
N VAL A 407 25.51 -2.15 24.59
CA VAL A 407 24.63 -3.26 24.18
C VAL A 407 23.34 -3.33 24.99
N LYS A 408 23.24 -2.55 26.07
CA LYS A 408 22.09 -2.51 26.99
C LYS A 408 21.02 -1.50 26.53
N TRP A 409 20.82 -1.34 25.23
CA TRP A 409 19.86 -0.40 24.65
C TRP A 409 19.01 -1.09 23.60
N LYS A 410 17.70 -0.86 23.66
CA LYS A 410 16.74 -1.30 22.64
C LYS A 410 15.94 -0.12 22.11
N TRP A 411 15.51 -0.22 20.87
CA TRP A 411 14.60 0.75 20.28
C TRP A 411 13.17 0.55 20.79
N GLN A 412 12.51 1.64 21.14
CA GLN A 412 11.14 1.67 21.63
C GLN A 412 10.34 2.67 20.80
N PRO A 413 9.54 2.19 19.82
CA PRO A 413 8.63 3.02 19.06
C PRO A 413 7.65 3.75 19.97
N HIS A 414 7.19 4.92 19.52
CA HIS A 414 6.09 5.63 20.15
C HIS A 414 4.78 4.92 19.78
N GLY A 415 3.95 4.62 20.78
CA GLY A 415 2.64 4.01 20.58
C GLY A 415 2.61 2.49 20.39
N CYS A 416 3.75 1.79 20.29
CA CYS A 416 3.80 0.33 20.35
C CYS A 416 5.13 -0.21 20.89
N HIS A 417 5.20 -1.51 21.19
CA HIS A 417 6.43 -2.15 21.68
C HIS A 417 7.06 -3.02 20.59
N LEU A 418 8.40 -2.94 20.47
CA LEU A 418 9.14 -3.94 19.71
C LEU A 418 9.32 -5.22 20.56
N PRO A 419 8.84 -6.36 20.07
CA PRO A 419 9.14 -7.66 20.69
C PRO A 419 10.61 -8.04 20.49
N ARG A 420 11.08 -8.93 21.36
CA ARG A 420 12.43 -9.47 21.27
C ARG A 420 12.55 -10.36 20.03
N PHE A 421 13.67 -10.25 19.31
CA PHE A 421 13.93 -11.07 18.13
C PHE A 421 13.91 -12.57 18.46
N ASP A 422 13.25 -13.35 17.60
CA ASP A 422 13.14 -14.80 17.65
C ASP A 422 13.71 -15.37 16.33
N PRO A 423 14.88 -16.03 16.37
CA PRO A 423 15.53 -16.55 15.17
C PRO A 423 14.78 -17.72 14.53
N GLU A 424 14.12 -18.58 15.32
CA GLU A 424 13.35 -19.72 14.77
C GLU A 424 12.14 -19.21 14.00
N GLN A 425 11.48 -18.18 14.54
CA GLN A 425 10.37 -17.54 13.88
C GLN A 425 10.79 -16.83 12.59
N PHE A 426 11.91 -16.09 12.61
CA PHE A 426 12.48 -15.43 11.43
C PHE A 426 12.75 -16.44 10.31
N LEU A 427 13.40 -17.57 10.66
CA LEU A 427 13.73 -18.64 9.72
C LEU A 427 12.47 -19.35 9.19
N ASN A 428 11.46 -19.57 10.03
CA ASN A 428 10.19 -20.15 9.59
C ASN A 428 9.42 -19.20 8.64
N ALA A 429 9.41 -17.89 8.93
CA ALA A 429 8.80 -16.90 8.04
C ALA A 429 9.47 -16.86 6.66
N LEU A 430 10.78 -17.11 6.61
CA LEU A 430 11.60 -17.15 5.39
C LEU A 430 11.85 -18.57 4.85
N ARG A 431 11.22 -19.61 5.42
CA ARG A 431 11.39 -21.01 4.99
C ARG A 431 11.21 -21.12 3.48
N GLY A 432 12.05 -21.87 2.78
CA GLY A 432 11.98 -22.05 1.33
C GLY A 432 12.16 -20.77 0.51
N MET A 433 12.81 -19.74 1.05
CA MET A 433 13.05 -18.46 0.37
C MET A 433 14.51 -18.02 0.55
N ASN A 434 14.94 -17.02 -0.22
CA ASN A 434 16.30 -16.45 -0.14
C ASN A 434 16.25 -14.94 0.14
N LEU A 435 17.14 -14.46 1.01
CA LEU A 435 17.30 -13.05 1.37
C LEU A 435 18.70 -12.57 0.98
N ALA A 436 18.79 -11.50 0.20
CA ALA A 436 20.04 -10.85 -0.15
C ALA A 436 20.16 -9.44 0.43
N PHE A 437 21.32 -9.12 0.99
CA PHE A 437 21.73 -7.76 1.30
C PHE A 437 22.66 -7.28 0.19
N VAL A 438 22.21 -6.30 -0.60
CA VAL A 438 23.02 -5.62 -1.62
C VAL A 438 23.50 -4.30 -1.02
N GLU A 439 24.70 -4.32 -0.45
CA GLU A 439 25.17 -3.17 0.31
C GLU A 439 26.69 -2.94 0.30
N SER A 440 27.06 -1.70 0.61
CA SER A 440 28.43 -1.40 1.08
C SER A 440 28.58 -1.96 2.49
N PRO A 441 29.69 -2.64 2.81
CA PRO A 441 29.84 -3.32 4.08
C PRO A 441 29.87 -2.28 5.18
N GLN A 442 28.90 -2.36 6.08
CA GLN A 442 28.94 -1.58 7.31
C GLN A 442 29.59 -2.38 8.46
N ASN A 443 29.97 -3.65 8.25
CA ASN A 443 30.61 -4.50 9.29
C ASN A 443 31.66 -5.54 8.80
N THR A 444 32.13 -5.53 7.55
CA THR A 444 33.16 -6.51 7.08
C THR A 444 34.44 -5.81 6.64
N TYR A 445 35.56 -6.17 7.29
CA TYR A 445 36.88 -5.56 7.09
C TYR A 445 37.85 -6.42 6.27
N ASN A 446 37.36 -7.48 5.61
CA ASN A 446 38.18 -8.30 4.72
C ASN A 446 37.87 -7.94 3.27
N ASP A 447 38.47 -6.85 2.79
CA ASP A 447 38.30 -6.28 1.45
C ASP A 447 38.93 -7.14 0.31
N VAL A 448 39.45 -8.34 0.60
CA VAL A 448 40.27 -9.12 -0.36
C VAL A 448 39.77 -10.55 -0.62
N GLU A 449 38.93 -11.15 0.24
CA GLU A 449 38.59 -12.58 0.10
C GLU A 449 37.11 -12.91 -0.18
N ASN A 450 36.14 -12.07 0.20
CA ASN A 450 34.72 -12.46 0.06
C ASN A 450 33.81 -11.29 -0.37
N GLU A 451 33.84 -10.92 -1.66
CA GLU A 451 32.87 -9.99 -2.28
C GLU A 451 31.42 -10.51 -2.17
N ILE A 452 31.25 -11.83 -2.02
CA ILE A 452 29.96 -12.51 -1.88
C ILE A 452 30.05 -13.52 -0.74
N THR A 453 29.07 -13.52 0.17
CA THR A 453 28.95 -14.54 1.22
C THR A 453 27.55 -15.12 1.23
N LYS A 454 27.42 -16.45 1.31
CA LYS A 454 26.12 -17.15 1.39
C LYS A 454 26.09 -18.06 2.62
N TYR A 455 25.03 -17.98 3.42
CA TYR A 455 24.76 -18.84 4.57
C TYR A 455 23.50 -19.66 4.30
N TYR A 456 23.63 -20.98 4.28
CA TYR A 456 22.52 -21.89 4.00
C TYR A 456 22.01 -22.56 5.29
N PHE A 457 20.70 -22.49 5.51
CA PHE A 457 19.99 -23.06 6.64
C PHE A 457 19.15 -24.26 6.18
N GLU A 458 19.77 -25.44 6.16
CA GLU A 458 19.22 -26.67 5.56
C GLU A 458 17.81 -27.03 6.06
N THR A 459 17.59 -27.01 7.39
CA THR A 459 16.29 -27.33 8.01
C THR A 459 15.14 -26.43 7.55
N TYR A 460 15.47 -25.22 7.10
CA TYR A 460 14.48 -24.22 6.68
C TYR A 460 14.49 -24.02 5.17
N ASN A 461 15.38 -24.67 4.42
CA ASN A 461 15.61 -24.40 3.01
C ASN A 461 15.70 -22.88 2.74
N PHE A 462 16.52 -22.19 3.54
CA PHE A 462 16.66 -20.72 3.51
C PHE A 462 18.12 -20.33 3.26
N THR A 463 18.35 -19.37 2.36
CA THR A 463 19.68 -18.81 2.11
C THR A 463 19.73 -17.32 2.45
N LEU A 464 20.72 -16.93 3.25
CA LEU A 464 21.08 -15.54 3.53
C LEU A 464 22.32 -15.16 2.72
N MET A 465 22.25 -14.10 1.93
CA MET A 465 23.31 -13.65 1.04
C MET A 465 23.74 -12.22 1.39
N HIS A 466 25.05 -11.98 1.41
CA HIS A 466 25.65 -10.65 1.45
C HIS A 466 26.38 -10.42 0.12
N LEU A 467 25.91 -9.44 -0.64
CA LEU A 467 26.38 -9.09 -1.97
C LEU A 467 27.01 -7.69 -1.90
N TRP A 468 28.34 -7.64 -1.82
CA TRP A 468 29.08 -6.40 -1.61
C TRP A 468 29.05 -5.50 -2.84
N THR A 469 28.88 -4.20 -2.63
CA THR A 469 29.07 -3.18 -3.68
C THR A 469 29.38 -1.81 -3.08
N ARG A 470 30.26 -1.04 -3.75
CA ARG A 470 30.62 0.32 -3.32
C ARG A 470 29.54 1.35 -3.64
N TYR A 471 28.97 1.27 -4.84
CA TYR A 471 28.09 2.29 -5.41
C TYR A 471 26.78 1.74 -5.99
N LEU A 472 26.48 0.45 -5.82
CA LEU A 472 25.37 -0.30 -6.46
C LEU A 472 25.51 -0.46 -7.98
N VAL A 473 26.05 0.56 -8.65
CA VAL A 473 26.38 0.61 -10.07
C VAL A 473 27.86 0.31 -10.30
N ARG A 474 28.24 -0.02 -11.54
CA ARG A 474 29.63 -0.33 -11.92
C ARG A 474 30.52 0.84 -11.54
N ALA A 475 31.66 0.51 -10.92
CA ALA A 475 32.68 1.49 -10.58
C ALA A 475 34.08 0.90 -10.69
N GLU A 476 35.04 1.72 -11.11
CA GLU A 476 36.42 1.30 -11.37
C GLU A 476 37.42 2.27 -10.72
N ASP A 477 38.55 1.73 -10.25
CA ASP A 477 39.62 2.54 -9.67
C ASP A 477 40.31 3.37 -10.76
N ARG A 478 40.33 4.70 -10.61
CA ARG A 478 40.99 5.58 -11.57
C ARG A 478 42.49 5.66 -11.28
N LYS A 479 43.29 5.03 -12.13
CA LYS A 479 44.76 5.04 -12.00
C LYS A 479 45.40 6.06 -12.96
N VAL A 480 46.14 7.01 -12.41
CA VAL A 480 47.00 7.94 -13.17
C VAL A 480 48.45 7.66 -12.78
N ASN A 481 49.31 7.33 -13.75
CA ASN A 481 50.72 6.94 -13.52
C ASN A 481 50.89 5.82 -12.47
N GLY A 482 49.94 4.89 -12.40
CA GLY A 482 49.94 3.79 -11.44
C GLY A 482 49.43 4.14 -10.04
N SER A 483 49.16 5.40 -9.72
CA SER A 483 48.55 5.83 -8.45
C SER A 483 47.03 5.97 -8.58
N ASN A 484 46.27 5.51 -7.58
CA ASN A 484 44.83 5.71 -7.53
C ASN A 484 44.50 7.18 -7.23
N THR A 485 43.72 7.82 -8.09
CA THR A 485 43.36 9.25 -8.04
C THR A 485 41.87 9.51 -7.84
N GLY A 486 41.05 8.47 -7.69
CA GLY A 486 39.60 8.59 -7.55
C GLY A 486 38.88 7.35 -8.09
N MET A 487 37.56 7.47 -8.27
CA MET A 487 36.72 6.40 -8.83
C MET A 487 35.97 6.91 -10.06
N ASP A 488 35.88 6.06 -11.07
CA ASP A 488 34.99 6.26 -12.21
C ASP A 488 33.71 5.45 -11.96
N VAL A 489 32.55 6.13 -11.92
CA VAL A 489 31.24 5.55 -11.57
C VAL A 489 30.28 5.67 -12.75
N TYR A 490 29.70 4.56 -13.18
CA TYR A 490 28.86 4.46 -14.37
C TYR A 490 27.38 4.34 -13.97
N LEU A 491 26.63 5.45 -14.02
CA LEU A 491 25.30 5.57 -13.40
C LEU A 491 24.20 4.74 -14.08
N ASP A 492 24.44 4.27 -15.30
CA ASP A 492 23.51 3.48 -16.10
C ASP A 492 23.92 2.00 -16.26
N GLU A 493 25.00 1.57 -15.60
CA GLU A 493 25.50 0.20 -15.68
C GLU A 493 25.50 -0.44 -14.28
N MET A 494 24.78 -1.55 -14.09
CA MET A 494 24.75 -2.24 -12.80
C MET A 494 26.07 -2.96 -12.51
N ASP A 495 26.46 -3.02 -11.24
CA ASP A 495 27.69 -3.72 -10.84
C ASP A 495 27.53 -5.25 -11.05
N PRO A 496 28.35 -5.86 -11.93
CA PRO A 496 28.21 -7.28 -12.29
C PRO A 496 28.46 -8.23 -11.10
N ASN A 497 29.12 -7.77 -10.04
CA ASN A 497 29.46 -8.62 -8.90
C ASN A 497 28.23 -9.08 -8.11
N TRP A 498 27.24 -8.21 -7.88
CA TRP A 498 26.03 -8.58 -7.16
C TRP A 498 24.91 -9.03 -8.12
N VAL A 499 24.85 -8.46 -9.33
CA VAL A 499 23.83 -8.80 -10.34
C VAL A 499 23.80 -10.29 -10.66
N LYS A 500 24.96 -10.94 -10.79
CA LYS A 500 25.03 -12.38 -11.10
C LYS A 500 24.39 -13.29 -10.05
N HIS A 501 24.18 -12.81 -8.81
CA HIS A 501 23.64 -13.60 -7.69
C HIS A 501 22.26 -13.16 -7.24
N VAL A 502 21.85 -11.91 -7.50
CA VAL A 502 20.58 -11.36 -6.96
C VAL A 502 19.34 -12.07 -7.48
N HIS A 503 19.41 -12.71 -8.65
CA HIS A 503 18.30 -13.49 -9.24
C HIS A 503 17.90 -14.72 -8.42
N GLU A 504 18.79 -15.19 -7.54
CA GLU A 504 18.51 -16.26 -6.59
C GLU A 504 17.66 -15.78 -5.40
N ALA A 505 17.58 -14.47 -5.15
CA ALA A 505 16.88 -13.90 -4.01
C ALA A 505 15.36 -13.84 -4.24
N ASN A 506 14.60 -13.93 -3.15
CA ASN A 506 13.18 -13.54 -3.11
C ASN A 506 12.99 -12.19 -2.41
N TYR A 507 13.89 -11.85 -1.48
CA TYR A 507 13.90 -10.57 -0.76
C TYR A 507 15.26 -9.91 -0.96
N VAL A 508 15.27 -8.61 -1.23
CA VAL A 508 16.50 -7.83 -1.35
C VAL A 508 16.44 -6.65 -0.40
N VAL A 509 17.48 -6.45 0.39
CA VAL A 509 17.71 -5.22 1.15
C VAL A 509 18.81 -4.44 0.45
N VAL A 510 18.49 -3.25 -0.04
CA VAL A 510 19.45 -2.35 -0.70
C VAL A 510 19.89 -1.26 0.27
N SER A 511 21.19 -1.07 0.44
CA SER A 511 21.74 0.00 1.29
C SER A 511 23.14 0.46 0.87
N GLY A 512 23.37 1.77 0.83
CA GLY A 512 24.71 2.32 0.54
C GLY A 512 24.66 3.84 0.37
N ALA A 513 25.62 4.55 0.95
CA ALA A 513 25.77 6.00 0.68
C ALA A 513 27.20 6.51 0.91
N TYR A 514 27.95 5.92 1.86
CA TYR A 514 29.26 6.43 2.28
C TYR A 514 30.27 6.65 1.16
N TRP A 515 30.33 5.74 0.19
CA TRP A 515 31.30 5.83 -0.91
C TRP A 515 31.00 6.99 -1.86
N PHE A 516 29.75 7.44 -1.96
CA PHE A 516 29.33 8.57 -2.79
C PHE A 516 29.94 9.92 -2.34
N PHE A 517 30.60 9.97 -1.20
CA PHE A 517 31.29 11.17 -0.68
C PHE A 517 32.78 11.23 -0.99
N ARG A 518 33.26 10.41 -1.92
CA ARG A 518 34.64 10.45 -2.41
C ARG A 518 34.76 11.33 -3.64
N GLN A 519 36.00 11.51 -4.12
CA GLN A 519 36.25 12.14 -5.40
C GLN A 519 35.86 11.18 -6.54
N LEU A 520 34.87 11.56 -7.33
CA LEU A 520 34.27 10.71 -8.37
C LEU A 520 34.27 11.40 -9.74
N HIS A 521 34.49 10.63 -10.80
CA HIS A 521 34.07 10.97 -12.16
C HIS A 521 32.82 10.19 -12.52
N LEU A 522 31.82 10.88 -13.05
CA LEU A 522 30.49 10.33 -13.29
C LEU A 522 30.33 10.09 -14.78
N TYR A 523 30.05 8.83 -15.14
CA TYR A 523 29.80 8.40 -16.50
C TYR A 523 28.34 8.02 -16.68
N GLN A 524 27.82 8.36 -17.85
CA GLN A 524 26.53 7.86 -18.34
C GLN A 524 26.69 7.59 -19.84
N GLN A 525 26.26 6.43 -20.32
CA GLN A 525 26.47 5.97 -21.70
C GLN A 525 27.96 6.04 -22.11
N ASN A 526 28.84 5.64 -21.18
CA ASN A 526 30.31 5.74 -21.32
C ASN A 526 30.85 7.15 -21.61
N LYS A 527 30.09 8.21 -21.33
CA LYS A 527 30.52 9.61 -21.45
C LYS A 527 30.65 10.27 -20.08
N LEU A 528 31.75 10.98 -19.84
CA LEU A 528 31.94 11.79 -18.63
C LEU A 528 30.92 12.94 -18.61
N ILE A 529 30.02 12.91 -17.62
CA ILE A 529 28.95 13.91 -17.47
C ILE A 529 29.22 14.89 -16.32
N GLY A 530 30.10 14.57 -15.37
CA GLY A 530 30.43 15.47 -14.27
C GLY A 530 31.34 14.86 -13.21
N THR A 531 31.60 15.62 -12.14
CA THR A 531 32.48 15.21 -11.03
C THR A 531 31.88 15.46 -9.65
N VAL A 532 32.48 14.82 -8.64
CA VAL A 532 32.21 15.04 -7.21
C VAL A 532 33.52 15.39 -6.50
N TYR A 533 33.51 16.47 -5.69
CA TYR A 533 34.66 16.99 -4.92
C TYR A 533 35.96 17.24 -5.72
N GLU A 534 35.86 17.43 -7.04
CA GLU A 534 36.99 17.82 -7.89
C GLU A 534 36.77 19.24 -8.42
N GLN A 535 37.59 20.19 -7.97
CA GLN A 535 37.65 21.53 -8.56
C GLN A 535 38.49 21.44 -9.83
N SER A 536 37.86 21.21 -10.98
CA SER A 536 38.62 21.12 -12.23
C SER A 536 39.18 22.49 -12.62
N GLU A 537 40.51 22.64 -12.65
CA GLU A 537 41.18 23.77 -13.34
C GLU A 537 40.85 23.79 -14.86
N LYS A 538 40.33 22.67 -15.41
CA LYS A 538 39.78 22.56 -16.77
C LYS A 538 38.33 23.07 -16.83
N LYS A 539 38.13 24.23 -17.44
CA LYS A 539 36.88 25.03 -17.49
C LYS A 539 35.57 24.38 -18.02
N ASN A 540 35.49 23.07 -18.31
CA ASN A 540 34.39 22.48 -19.10
C ASN A 540 33.66 21.25 -18.50
N ILE A 541 33.91 20.82 -17.25
CA ILE A 541 33.20 19.66 -16.66
C ILE A 541 32.37 20.11 -15.44
N PRO A 542 31.05 19.85 -15.40
CA PRO A 542 30.20 20.32 -14.32
C PRO A 542 30.39 19.51 -13.03
N ALA A 543 30.36 20.20 -11.88
CA ALA A 543 30.35 19.59 -10.56
C ALA A 543 28.90 19.21 -10.18
N LEU A 544 28.55 17.93 -10.33
CA LEU A 544 27.17 17.44 -10.12
C LEU A 544 26.89 17.06 -8.66
N GLY A 545 27.94 16.76 -7.89
CA GLY A 545 27.84 16.50 -6.45
C GLY A 545 27.39 15.08 -6.07
N SER A 546 27.54 14.76 -4.79
CA SER A 546 27.32 13.41 -4.25
C SER A 546 25.84 13.00 -4.22
N ILE A 547 24.94 13.95 -3.96
CA ILE A 547 23.48 13.72 -3.91
C ILE A 547 22.93 13.34 -5.28
N PHE A 548 23.32 14.06 -6.33
CA PHE A 548 22.97 13.70 -7.71
C PHE A 548 23.42 12.27 -8.05
N THR A 549 24.64 11.92 -7.64
CA THR A 549 25.22 10.60 -7.90
C THR A 549 24.43 9.50 -7.18
N LEU A 550 24.14 9.70 -5.89
CA LEU A 550 23.36 8.78 -5.07
C LEU A 550 21.95 8.57 -5.66
N GLN A 551 21.28 9.66 -6.02
CA GLN A 551 19.93 9.63 -6.57
C GLN A 551 19.85 8.80 -7.86
N ASN A 552 20.77 9.02 -8.80
CA ASN A 552 20.77 8.31 -10.08
C ASN A 552 21.18 6.84 -9.92
N ALA A 553 22.16 6.52 -9.07
CA ALA A 553 22.52 5.14 -8.78
C ALA A 553 21.36 4.35 -8.19
N TYR A 554 20.67 4.89 -7.18
CA TYR A 554 19.49 4.24 -6.59
C TYR A 554 18.35 4.09 -7.59
N ARG A 555 18.09 5.12 -8.42
CA ARG A 555 17.08 5.03 -9.48
C ARG A 555 17.35 3.87 -10.43
N ALA A 556 18.59 3.76 -10.92
CA ALA A 556 18.99 2.70 -11.84
C ALA A 556 18.89 1.32 -11.18
N THR A 557 19.35 1.18 -9.92
CA THR A 557 19.27 -0.08 -9.17
C THR A 557 17.84 -0.51 -8.89
N LEU A 558 16.96 0.38 -8.43
CA LEU A 558 15.58 0.02 -8.12
C LEU A 558 14.78 -0.32 -9.39
N ASN A 559 15.02 0.39 -10.50
CA ASN A 559 14.44 0.04 -11.79
C ASN A 559 14.94 -1.32 -12.30
N TYR A 560 16.21 -1.67 -12.08
CA TYR A 560 16.72 -3.00 -12.40
C TYR A 560 15.99 -4.09 -11.59
N LEU A 561 15.86 -3.89 -10.28
CA LEU A 561 15.21 -4.86 -9.38
C LEU A 561 13.69 -5.01 -9.65
N LEU A 562 13.01 -3.95 -10.08
CA LEU A 562 11.59 -3.99 -10.46
C LEU A 562 11.31 -5.01 -11.55
N ASN A 563 12.27 -5.24 -12.45
CA ASN A 563 12.12 -6.11 -13.61
C ASN A 563 12.55 -7.57 -13.36
N LEU A 564 12.79 -7.98 -12.10
CA LEU A 564 13.19 -9.35 -11.76
C LEU A 564 12.01 -10.23 -11.34
N ASN A 565 11.80 -11.33 -12.07
CA ASN A 565 10.62 -12.20 -11.92
C ASN A 565 10.53 -12.95 -10.57
N ASN A 566 11.66 -13.23 -9.92
CA ASN A 566 11.71 -14.00 -8.67
C ASN A 566 11.59 -13.15 -7.39
N LEU A 567 11.72 -11.83 -7.51
CA LEU A 567 11.69 -10.93 -6.38
C LEU A 567 10.26 -10.69 -5.89
N ARG A 568 10.11 -10.71 -4.57
CA ARG A 568 8.83 -10.44 -3.89
C ARG A 568 8.84 -9.07 -3.24
N LEU A 569 9.95 -8.73 -2.58
CA LEU A 569 10.08 -7.48 -1.83
C LEU A 569 11.52 -6.96 -1.92
N VAL A 570 11.62 -5.68 -2.29
CA VAL A 570 12.84 -4.87 -2.21
C VAL A 570 12.67 -3.88 -1.07
N VAL A 571 13.60 -3.90 -0.13
CA VAL A 571 13.64 -3.00 1.02
C VAL A 571 14.80 -2.03 0.86
N VAL A 572 14.51 -0.74 0.75
CA VAL A 572 15.52 0.31 0.83
C VAL A 572 15.78 0.64 2.29
N ARG A 573 16.95 0.26 2.82
CA ARG A 573 17.38 0.65 4.17
C ARG A 573 18.05 2.01 4.08
N THR A 574 17.50 3.03 4.75
CA THR A 574 18.06 4.37 4.74
C THR A 574 19.46 4.40 5.38
N TYR A 575 20.22 5.42 5.03
CA TYR A 575 21.61 5.60 5.43
C TYR A 575 21.76 5.66 6.95
N THR A 576 22.86 5.10 7.45
CA THR A 576 23.23 5.10 8.87
C THR A 576 24.31 6.17 9.08
N PRO A 577 24.13 7.19 9.93
CA PRO A 577 25.11 8.25 10.13
C PRO A 577 26.45 7.78 10.70
N ASN A 578 27.53 8.47 10.32
CA ASN A 578 28.81 8.39 11.03
C ASN A 578 28.81 9.42 12.17
N HIS A 579 29.67 9.21 13.17
CA HIS A 579 29.69 10.06 14.37
C HIS A 579 31.08 10.60 14.68
N PHE A 580 31.74 11.22 13.71
CA PHE A 580 33.00 11.90 13.96
C PHE A 580 32.80 13.21 14.72
N GLU A 581 33.55 13.39 15.80
CA GLU A 581 33.63 14.60 16.61
C GLU A 581 35.07 15.14 16.60
N GLY A 582 35.21 16.47 16.73
CA GLY A 582 36.53 17.13 16.78
C GLY A 582 37.33 17.09 15.47
N GLY A 583 36.77 16.55 14.40
CA GLY A 583 37.41 16.42 13.09
C GLY A 583 36.71 15.38 12.21
N ALA A 584 37.17 15.20 10.98
CA ALA A 584 36.73 14.13 10.08
C ALA A 584 37.60 12.87 10.22
N TRP A 585 37.29 11.82 9.46
CA TRP A 585 38.02 10.55 9.43
C TRP A 585 39.53 10.70 9.14
N ASN A 586 39.92 11.76 8.44
CA ASN A 586 41.31 12.06 8.05
C ASN A 586 41.93 13.22 8.86
N THR A 587 41.20 13.82 9.80
CA THR A 587 41.68 14.96 10.61
C THR A 587 41.40 14.70 12.10
N GLU A 588 41.94 13.60 12.62
CA GLU A 588 41.89 13.22 14.05
C GLU A 588 40.50 13.01 14.70
N GLY A 589 39.43 12.94 13.90
CA GLY A 589 38.06 12.74 14.39
C GLY A 589 37.92 11.53 15.33
N TYR A 590 36.97 11.61 16.28
CA TYR A 590 36.72 10.57 17.27
C TYR A 590 35.23 10.32 17.52
N CYS A 591 34.89 9.16 18.10
CA CYS A 591 33.53 8.75 18.46
C CYS A 591 33.54 8.05 19.83
N ASN A 592 34.00 8.76 20.86
CA ASN A 592 34.26 8.18 22.18
C ASN A 592 33.04 8.18 23.11
N ARG A 593 31.84 8.48 22.59
CA ARG A 593 30.64 8.45 23.43
C ARG A 593 30.36 7.01 23.87
N THR A 594 29.91 6.86 25.10
CA THR A 594 29.55 5.57 25.71
C THR A 594 28.04 5.44 25.94
N ARG A 595 27.26 6.46 25.55
CA ARG A 595 25.80 6.49 25.66
C ARG A 595 25.14 7.09 24.42
N PRO A 596 23.89 6.71 24.13
CA PRO A 596 23.07 7.33 23.10
C PRO A 596 22.85 8.83 23.34
N LYS A 597 22.59 9.57 22.26
CA LYS A 597 22.08 10.94 22.33
C LYS A 597 20.55 10.90 22.33
N LEU A 598 19.91 11.11 23.48
CA LEU A 598 18.45 11.06 23.60
C LEU A 598 17.77 12.41 23.34
N ASP A 599 18.49 13.52 23.51
CA ASP A 599 17.97 14.89 23.33
C ASP A 599 18.38 15.50 21.98
N LEU A 600 18.33 14.70 20.90
CA LEU A 600 18.61 15.22 19.57
C LEU A 600 17.43 16.06 19.07
N GLY A 601 17.71 17.27 18.57
CA GLY A 601 16.78 18.01 17.73
C GLY A 601 16.52 17.27 16.41
N PRO A 602 15.51 17.67 15.62
CA PRO A 602 15.13 16.95 14.39
C PRO A 602 16.33 16.73 13.46
N LEU A 603 16.34 15.58 12.78
CA LEU A 603 17.36 15.23 11.79
C LEU A 603 17.56 16.42 10.83
N SER A 604 18.80 16.84 10.63
CA SER A 604 19.09 18.05 9.87
C SER A 604 20.37 17.91 9.04
N GLY A 605 20.60 18.90 8.18
CA GLY A 605 21.77 18.96 7.32
C GLY A 605 21.89 17.74 6.40
N TYR A 606 23.11 17.22 6.31
CA TYR A 606 23.49 16.21 5.33
C TYR A 606 22.79 14.84 5.55
N HIS A 607 22.56 14.46 6.81
CA HIS A 607 21.89 13.20 7.14
C HIS A 607 20.42 13.17 6.69
N LEU A 608 19.70 14.30 6.85
CA LEU A 608 18.33 14.45 6.38
C LEU A 608 18.24 14.38 4.85
N GLU A 609 19.21 14.99 4.16
CA GLU A 609 19.25 15.03 2.71
C GLU A 609 19.40 13.64 2.09
N ILE A 610 20.38 12.84 2.59
CA ILE A 610 20.55 11.45 2.14
C ILE A 610 19.29 10.64 2.39
N ARG A 611 18.74 10.71 3.63
CA ARG A 611 17.54 9.99 4.01
C ARG A 611 16.40 10.26 3.03
N ASN A 612 16.14 11.52 2.74
CA ASN A 612 15.03 11.92 1.88
C ASN A 612 15.21 11.41 0.44
N VAL A 613 16.43 11.47 -0.11
CA VAL A 613 16.73 10.97 -1.46
C VAL A 613 16.47 9.46 -1.56
N LEU A 614 16.91 8.69 -0.56
CA LEU A 614 16.71 7.24 -0.53
C LEU A 614 15.22 6.87 -0.44
N LEU A 615 14.46 7.57 0.40
CA LEU A 615 13.01 7.37 0.51
C LEU A 615 12.30 7.79 -0.78
N GLU A 616 12.65 8.93 -1.37
CA GLU A 616 12.05 9.43 -2.60
C GLU A 616 12.28 8.46 -3.77
N GLN A 617 13.50 7.95 -3.98
CA GLN A 617 13.74 7.00 -5.08
C GLN A 617 12.97 5.69 -4.88
N MET A 618 12.79 5.23 -3.64
CA MET A 618 11.95 4.07 -3.33
C MET A 618 10.48 4.35 -3.68
N GLU A 619 9.94 5.49 -3.25
CA GLU A 619 8.54 5.84 -3.49
C GLU A 619 8.22 6.08 -4.96
N MET A 620 9.15 6.66 -5.72
CA MET A 620 9.01 6.83 -7.17
C MET A 620 8.80 5.47 -7.87
N VAL A 621 9.61 4.47 -7.55
CA VAL A 621 9.47 3.12 -8.14
C VAL A 621 8.22 2.42 -7.62
N ARG A 622 7.90 2.58 -6.33
CA ARG A 622 6.67 2.03 -5.72
C ARG A 622 5.40 2.55 -6.38
N ASN A 623 5.35 3.85 -6.71
CA ASN A 623 4.15 4.49 -7.26
C ASN A 623 4.07 4.42 -8.80
N GLY A 624 5.22 4.36 -9.49
CA GLY A 624 5.31 4.30 -10.95
C GLY A 624 5.35 2.89 -11.55
N GLY A 625 5.73 1.87 -10.77
CA GLY A 625 5.90 0.50 -11.25
C GLY A 625 4.58 -0.27 -11.39
N ARG A 626 3.97 -0.29 -12.57
CA ARG A 626 2.87 -1.20 -12.93
C ARG A 626 3.35 -2.52 -13.59
N GLY A 627 4.62 -2.90 -13.44
CA GLY A 627 5.19 -4.10 -14.05
C GLY A 627 6.12 -4.84 -13.10
N GLY A 628 5.99 -6.17 -13.02
CA GLY A 628 6.95 -7.05 -12.34
C GLY A 628 6.47 -7.74 -11.06
N GLY A 629 5.39 -7.27 -10.42
CA GLY A 629 4.85 -7.91 -9.21
C GLY A 629 5.77 -7.90 -7.97
N VAL A 630 6.81 -7.06 -7.98
CA VAL A 630 7.76 -6.83 -6.89
C VAL A 630 7.26 -5.69 -6.00
N SER A 631 7.17 -5.92 -4.69
CA SER A 631 6.84 -4.88 -3.71
C SER A 631 8.07 -4.07 -3.31
N PHE A 632 7.90 -2.78 -3.03
CA PHE A 632 8.97 -1.91 -2.53
C PHE A 632 8.59 -1.34 -1.16
N ALA A 633 9.53 -1.37 -0.23
CA ALA A 633 9.38 -0.79 1.10
C ALA A 633 10.65 -0.04 1.52
N ALA A 634 10.52 0.84 2.51
CA ALA A 634 11.67 1.45 3.19
C ALA A 634 11.78 0.96 4.63
N MET A 635 13.03 0.79 5.07
CA MET A 635 13.43 0.75 6.48
C MET A 635 14.12 2.07 6.81
N ASP A 636 13.41 2.98 7.49
CA ASP A 636 13.91 4.30 7.80
C ASP A 636 14.72 4.32 9.10
N MET A 637 16.00 4.04 8.98
CA MET A 637 16.92 3.83 10.10
C MET A 637 17.69 5.09 10.48
N THR A 638 17.79 6.09 9.59
CA THR A 638 18.74 7.21 9.74
C THR A 638 18.59 7.92 11.08
N TRP A 639 17.37 8.32 11.44
CA TRP A 639 17.11 9.05 12.69
C TRP A 639 17.44 8.23 13.94
N MET A 640 16.95 6.99 14.00
CA MET A 640 17.23 6.08 15.11
C MET A 640 18.73 5.84 15.28
N MET A 641 19.47 5.72 14.18
CA MET A 641 20.91 5.42 14.21
C MET A 641 21.76 6.66 14.50
N ASP A 642 21.28 7.87 14.18
CA ASP A 642 21.91 9.16 14.57
C ASP A 642 21.98 9.35 16.09
N MET A 643 21.09 8.69 16.83
CA MET A 643 21.11 8.68 18.29
C MET A 643 22.19 7.76 18.88
N ARG A 644 22.92 6.98 18.07
CA ARG A 644 23.78 5.88 18.54
C ARG A 644 25.29 6.07 18.28
N PRO A 645 25.91 7.22 18.59
CA PRO A 645 27.36 7.36 18.48
C PRO A 645 28.12 6.36 19.36
N ASP A 646 27.50 5.86 20.43
CA ASP A 646 28.05 4.84 21.32
C ASP A 646 28.21 3.44 20.69
N GLY A 647 27.52 3.20 19.57
CA GLY A 647 27.54 1.92 18.86
C GLY A 647 28.78 1.64 18.03
N HIS A 648 29.60 2.66 17.72
CA HIS A 648 30.75 2.53 16.82
C HIS A 648 31.97 1.92 17.49
N PRO A 649 32.81 1.13 16.79
CA PRO A 649 34.02 0.54 17.36
C PRO A 649 34.99 1.57 17.96
N GLY A 650 35.14 2.74 17.33
CA GLY A 650 36.06 3.77 17.79
C GLY A 650 37.49 3.26 17.77
N VAL A 651 38.12 3.12 18.95
CA VAL A 651 39.46 2.54 19.11
C VAL A 651 39.45 1.01 19.30
N HIS A 652 38.27 0.41 19.51
CA HIS A 652 38.11 -0.99 19.91
C HIS A 652 37.88 -1.89 18.70
N TRP A 653 38.85 -1.93 17.79
CA TRP A 653 38.78 -2.74 16.57
C TRP A 653 40.18 -3.20 16.14
N ASP A 654 40.23 -4.04 15.10
CA ASP A 654 41.49 -4.57 14.57
C ASP A 654 42.31 -3.50 13.83
N THR A 655 43.29 -2.91 14.52
CA THR A 655 44.11 -1.82 13.98
C THR A 655 45.28 -2.28 13.09
N THR A 656 45.43 -3.59 12.82
CA THR A 656 46.57 -4.13 12.06
C THR A 656 46.75 -3.52 10.68
N TRP A 657 45.65 -3.17 10.00
CA TRP A 657 45.67 -2.59 8.65
C TRP A 657 45.68 -1.05 8.61
N ASN A 658 45.36 -0.37 9.73
CA ASN A 658 45.35 1.09 9.79
C ASN A 658 45.66 1.61 11.21
N PRO A 659 46.93 1.54 11.63
CA PRO A 659 47.33 1.89 12.99
C PRO A 659 46.95 3.33 13.36
N GLY A 660 46.34 3.51 14.53
CA GLY A 660 46.01 4.83 15.08
C GLY A 660 44.72 5.48 14.57
N ARG A 661 43.97 4.84 13.66
CA ARG A 661 42.67 5.35 13.19
C ARG A 661 41.49 4.85 14.01
N ARG A 662 40.48 5.71 14.14
CA ARG A 662 39.21 5.42 14.82
C ARG A 662 38.13 5.09 13.81
N ASP A 663 37.39 4.02 14.05
CA ASP A 663 36.26 3.63 13.23
C ASP A 663 34.96 4.20 13.79
N CYS A 664 34.47 5.25 13.15
CA CYS A 664 33.20 5.91 13.49
C CYS A 664 32.14 5.75 12.39
N VAL A 665 32.30 4.71 11.56
CA VAL A 665 31.44 4.39 10.41
C VAL A 665 30.78 3.03 10.59
N HIS A 666 31.56 2.00 10.93
CA HIS A 666 31.10 0.64 11.14
C HIS A 666 30.50 0.46 12.54
N TRP A 667 29.85 -0.66 12.82
CA TRP A 667 29.11 -0.88 14.07
C TRP A 667 29.63 -2.09 14.84
N CYS A 668 29.56 -2.03 16.17
CA CYS A 668 29.87 -3.17 17.02
C CYS A 668 28.77 -4.25 16.94
N LEU A 669 29.18 -5.51 17.04
CA LEU A 669 28.32 -6.69 17.19
C LEU A 669 28.63 -7.44 18.50
N PRO A 670 27.62 -7.84 19.29
CA PRO A 670 26.22 -7.37 19.18
C PRO A 670 26.13 -5.85 19.43
N GLY A 671 25.06 -5.21 18.97
CA GLY A 671 24.97 -3.75 19.01
C GLY A 671 23.71 -3.15 18.40
N PRO A 672 23.67 -1.82 18.15
CA PRO A 672 22.47 -1.11 17.73
C PRO A 672 21.84 -1.64 16.43
N ILE A 673 22.66 -2.26 15.58
CA ILE A 673 22.26 -2.78 14.28
C ILE A 673 21.48 -4.09 14.35
N ASP A 674 21.46 -4.76 15.51
CA ASP A 674 20.63 -5.94 15.74
C ASP A 674 19.13 -5.62 15.60
N THR A 675 18.74 -4.38 15.92
CA THR A 675 17.37 -3.86 15.73
C THR A 675 16.92 -3.88 14.27
N TRP A 676 17.86 -3.88 13.31
CA TRP A 676 17.53 -3.91 11.89
C TRP A 676 16.82 -5.22 11.52
N ASN A 677 17.30 -6.34 12.06
CA ASN A 677 16.73 -7.65 11.78
C ASN A 677 15.32 -7.80 12.37
N GLN A 678 15.07 -7.20 13.54
CA GLN A 678 13.74 -7.12 14.15
C GLN A 678 12.78 -6.33 13.26
N LEU A 679 13.21 -5.17 12.77
CA LEU A 679 12.40 -4.31 11.92
C LEU A 679 12.18 -4.91 10.52
N PHE A 680 13.14 -5.64 9.96
CA PHE A 680 12.98 -6.35 8.69
C PHE A 680 11.91 -7.44 8.79
N LEU A 681 11.93 -8.24 9.87
CA LEU A 681 10.91 -9.26 10.10
C LEU A 681 9.52 -8.65 10.18
N LEU A 682 9.38 -7.53 10.92
CA LEU A 682 8.13 -6.79 10.99
C LEU A 682 7.73 -6.21 9.63
N LYS A 683 8.65 -5.62 8.86
CA LYS A 683 8.33 -5.07 7.53
C LYS A 683 7.93 -6.10 6.49
N LYS A 684 8.53 -7.29 6.49
CA LYS A 684 8.13 -8.39 5.61
C LYS A 684 6.70 -8.87 5.91
N THR A 685 6.29 -8.74 7.15
CA THR A 685 5.18 -9.52 7.68
C THR A 685 3.96 -8.64 8.01
N ILE A 686 4.15 -7.33 8.24
CA ILE A 686 3.10 -6.33 8.12
C ILE A 686 2.84 -6.19 6.63
N LYS A 687 1.62 -6.47 6.17
CA LYS A 687 1.05 -5.75 5.02
C LYS A 687 1.07 -4.28 5.43
N ILE A 688 2.21 -3.63 5.29
CA ILE A 688 2.17 -2.22 4.97
C ILE A 688 1.73 -2.32 3.54
N GLU A 689 0.40 -2.28 3.37
CA GLU A 689 -0.17 -1.70 2.19
C GLU A 689 0.76 -0.53 1.87
N SER A 690 1.53 -0.70 0.80
CA SER A 690 1.97 0.38 -0.08
C SER A 690 1.09 1.57 0.24
N GLY A 691 1.64 2.56 0.95
CA GLY A 691 0.88 3.59 1.68
C GLY A 691 -0.49 3.68 1.08
N SER A 692 -1.46 3.03 1.73
CA SER A 692 -2.72 2.77 1.08
C SER A 692 -3.20 4.11 0.55
N ASN A 693 -4.03 4.12 -0.47
CA ASN A 693 -4.81 5.33 -0.71
C ASN A 693 -5.55 5.80 0.59
N GLY A 694 -5.51 5.03 1.70
CA GLY A 694 -5.83 5.41 3.08
C GLY A 694 -4.77 6.19 3.90
N ASP A 695 -3.46 6.19 3.60
CA ASP A 695 -2.50 7.11 4.27
C ASP A 695 -2.82 8.56 3.89
N LEU A 696 -3.29 8.79 2.66
CA LEU A 696 -3.83 10.08 2.21
C LEU A 696 -5.27 10.35 2.70
N MET A 697 -6.03 9.34 3.13
CA MET A 697 -7.37 9.57 3.71
C MET A 697 -7.35 9.86 5.21
N THR A 698 -6.24 9.57 5.92
CA THR A 698 -6.07 9.90 7.34
C THR A 698 -5.01 10.96 7.61
N CYS A 699 -4.11 11.25 6.65
CA CYS A 699 -3.17 12.35 6.75
C CYS A 699 -3.84 13.70 6.46
N ASP A 700 -3.70 14.64 7.40
CA ASP A 700 -4.01 16.03 7.14
C ASP A 700 -2.92 16.66 6.26
N LEU A 701 -3.17 16.70 4.95
CA LEU A 701 -2.25 17.26 3.96
C LEU A 701 -1.95 18.74 4.19
N TYR A 702 -2.76 19.45 4.97
CA TYR A 702 -2.69 20.90 5.15
C TYR A 702 -2.00 21.29 6.46
N ASN A 703 -1.65 20.31 7.30
CA ASN A 703 -0.86 20.48 8.51
C ASN A 703 0.57 19.97 8.29
N GLY A 704 1.56 20.86 8.33
CA GLY A 704 2.92 20.54 7.88
C GLY A 704 3.86 21.74 7.98
N THR A 705 5.04 21.60 7.37
CA THR A 705 6.03 22.68 7.28
C THR A 705 6.64 22.79 5.89
N TRP A 706 7.11 24.00 5.55
CA TRP A 706 7.92 24.20 4.35
C TRP A 706 9.35 23.71 4.59
N VAL A 707 9.81 22.82 3.73
CA VAL A 707 11.17 22.27 3.75
C VAL A 707 11.90 22.59 2.45
N ARG A 708 13.23 22.59 2.48
CA ARG A 708 14.03 22.81 1.27
C ARG A 708 13.81 21.68 0.27
N ASP A 709 13.61 22.07 -0.99
CA ASP A 709 13.51 21.17 -2.13
C ASP A 709 14.65 21.46 -3.12
N TYR A 710 15.71 20.66 -3.06
CA TYR A 710 16.82 20.79 -4.00
C TYR A 710 16.53 20.18 -5.37
N GLY A 711 15.45 19.40 -5.48
CA GLY A 711 14.94 18.92 -6.77
C GLY A 711 14.19 20.00 -7.56
N GLY A 712 13.89 21.14 -6.94
CA GLY A 712 13.24 22.30 -7.56
C GLY A 712 11.83 22.04 -8.08
N THR A 713 11.23 23.04 -8.72
CA THR A 713 9.95 22.89 -9.41
C THR A 713 10.11 22.05 -10.68
N ILE A 714 9.07 21.33 -11.07
CA ILE A 714 9.06 20.53 -12.32
C ILE A 714 9.03 21.36 -13.60
N TYR A 715 8.84 22.68 -13.48
CA TYR A 715 8.93 23.63 -14.60
C TYR A 715 9.67 24.89 -14.17
N THR A 716 10.18 25.65 -15.14
CA THR A 716 10.80 26.97 -14.95
C THR A 716 10.20 27.97 -15.92
N ASN A 717 10.59 29.25 -15.81
CA ASN A 717 10.27 30.26 -16.82
C ASN A 717 10.76 29.92 -18.24
N MET A 718 11.74 29.02 -18.37
CA MET A 718 12.26 28.57 -19.66
C MET A 718 11.50 27.37 -20.23
N THR A 719 11.00 26.46 -19.37
CA THR A 719 10.32 25.23 -19.82
C THR A 719 8.82 25.41 -20.01
N CYS A 720 8.19 26.37 -19.31
CA CYS A 720 6.78 26.69 -19.51
C CYS A 720 6.60 27.99 -20.30
N LYS A 721 6.29 27.85 -21.59
CA LYS A 721 6.06 29.01 -22.49
C LYS A 721 4.73 29.72 -22.25
N THR A 722 3.81 29.11 -21.49
CA THR A 722 2.46 29.64 -21.24
C THR A 722 2.38 30.50 -19.98
N ILE A 723 3.48 30.77 -19.28
CA ILE A 723 3.50 31.64 -18.09
C ILE A 723 3.19 33.10 -18.52
N PRO A 724 2.09 33.71 -18.04
CA PRO A 724 1.81 35.11 -18.32
C PRO A 724 2.88 36.06 -17.77
N ASN A 725 3.16 37.16 -18.49
CA ASN A 725 4.15 38.15 -18.05
C ASN A 725 3.89 38.65 -16.63
N GLY A 726 2.64 38.97 -16.27
CA GLY A 726 2.30 39.45 -14.93
C GLY A 726 2.55 38.47 -13.78
N VAL A 727 3.00 37.24 -14.06
CA VAL A 727 3.34 36.21 -13.05
C VAL A 727 4.73 35.58 -13.25
N ASN A 728 5.49 36.04 -14.25
CA ASN A 728 6.81 35.49 -14.56
C ASN A 728 7.92 36.18 -13.75
N CYS A 729 8.00 35.93 -12.44
CA CYS A 729 8.93 36.69 -11.58
C CYS A 729 10.41 36.49 -11.97
N GLN A 730 10.79 35.29 -12.41
CA GLN A 730 12.16 34.99 -12.86
C GLN A 730 12.56 35.83 -14.08
N LYS A 731 11.64 36.03 -15.03
CA LYS A 731 11.85 36.95 -16.17
C LYS A 731 12.14 38.38 -15.72
N TYR A 732 11.56 38.82 -14.61
CA TYR A 732 11.77 40.15 -14.01
C TYR A 732 12.81 40.14 -12.87
N GLY A 733 13.70 39.15 -12.83
CA GLY A 733 14.90 39.16 -12.00
C GLY A 733 14.72 38.71 -10.55
N LYS A 734 13.65 37.98 -10.22
CA LYS A 734 13.49 37.37 -8.89
C LYS A 734 14.35 36.10 -8.74
N ASP A 735 14.98 35.92 -7.59
CA ASP A 735 15.87 34.80 -7.25
C ASP A 735 15.14 33.43 -7.23
N ASP A 736 15.80 32.40 -7.78
CA ASP A 736 15.35 30.99 -7.83
C ASP A 736 15.29 30.32 -6.45
N ASN A 737 15.74 30.96 -5.38
CA ASN A 737 15.59 30.42 -4.02
C ASN A 737 14.14 30.17 -3.61
N LEU A 738 13.16 30.78 -4.29
CA LEU A 738 11.73 30.56 -4.08
C LEU A 738 11.28 29.16 -4.53
N VAL A 739 11.84 28.62 -5.63
CA VAL A 739 11.45 27.31 -6.20
C VAL A 739 12.08 26.13 -5.46
N LYS A 740 12.91 26.43 -4.44
CA LYS A 740 13.62 25.44 -3.63
C LYS A 740 12.89 25.13 -2.32
N TRP A 741 11.56 25.19 -2.33
CA TRP A 741 10.72 24.91 -1.16
C TRP A 741 9.58 23.99 -1.57
N LYS A 742 9.37 22.93 -0.78
CA LYS A 742 8.19 22.06 -0.87
C LYS A 742 7.47 21.97 0.46
N TRP A 743 6.17 21.70 0.39
CA TRP A 743 5.36 21.43 1.56
C TRP A 743 5.54 19.98 2.01
N GLN A 744 5.77 19.78 3.30
CA GLN A 744 5.90 18.46 3.93
C GLN A 744 4.84 18.32 5.02
N PRO A 745 3.74 17.58 4.77
CA PRO A 745 2.74 17.28 5.78
C PRO A 745 3.37 16.59 6.99
N HIS A 746 2.78 16.80 8.16
CA HIS A 746 3.09 16.06 9.37
C HIS A 746 2.41 14.70 9.32
N GLY A 747 3.17 13.62 9.55
CA GLY A 747 2.62 12.26 9.62
C GLY A 747 2.47 11.54 8.28
N CYS A 748 2.74 12.19 7.14
CA CYS A 748 2.82 11.51 5.85
C CYS A 748 3.77 12.23 4.88
N HIS A 749 4.10 11.57 3.76
CA HIS A 749 4.86 12.19 2.68
C HIS A 749 3.92 12.66 1.56
N LEU A 750 4.13 13.89 1.08
CA LEU A 750 3.46 14.39 -0.11
C LEU A 750 4.28 13.97 -1.34
N PRO A 751 3.80 13.03 -2.17
CA PRO A 751 4.55 12.60 -3.35
C PRO A 751 4.75 13.77 -4.32
N ARG A 752 5.87 13.74 -5.05
CA ARG A 752 6.12 14.71 -6.12
C ARG A 752 5.04 14.58 -7.20
N PHE A 753 4.55 15.72 -7.67
CA PHE A 753 3.50 15.76 -8.70
C PHE A 753 3.99 15.11 -10.00
N ASP A 754 3.28 14.08 -10.46
CA ASP A 754 3.49 13.42 -11.74
C ASP A 754 2.42 13.91 -12.75
N PRO A 755 2.81 14.73 -13.75
CA PRO A 755 1.88 15.27 -14.73
C PRO A 755 1.25 14.21 -15.64
N GLU A 756 1.96 13.11 -15.95
CA GLU A 756 1.42 12.05 -16.80
C GLU A 756 0.42 11.19 -16.04
N GLN A 757 0.70 10.90 -14.76
CA GLN A 757 -0.24 10.21 -13.89
C GLN A 757 -1.53 11.03 -13.73
N PHE A 758 -1.42 12.34 -13.55
CA PHE A 758 -2.56 13.25 -13.44
C PHE A 758 -3.42 13.24 -14.72
N LEU A 759 -2.79 13.39 -15.90
CA LEU A 759 -3.50 13.37 -17.18
C LEU A 759 -4.17 12.03 -17.46
N ASN A 760 -3.54 10.91 -17.08
CA ASN A 760 -4.15 9.58 -17.20
C ASN A 760 -5.32 9.38 -16.23
N ALA A 761 -5.23 9.89 -15.01
CA ALA A 761 -6.32 9.81 -14.03
C ALA A 761 -7.57 10.59 -14.47
N LEU A 762 -7.39 11.70 -15.19
CA LEU A 762 -8.46 12.53 -15.72
C LEU A 762 -8.69 12.35 -17.23
N ARG A 763 -8.27 11.22 -17.80
CA ARG A 763 -8.43 10.93 -19.22
C ARG A 763 -9.92 10.94 -19.60
N GLY A 764 -10.26 11.69 -20.64
CA GLY A 764 -11.65 11.85 -21.09
C GLY A 764 -12.51 12.78 -20.24
N MET A 765 -11.91 13.53 -19.31
CA MET A 765 -12.61 14.41 -18.37
C MET A 765 -12.24 15.88 -18.57
N ASN A 766 -13.05 16.78 -18.02
CA ASN A 766 -12.82 18.23 -18.04
C ASN A 766 -12.74 18.79 -16.61
N LEU A 767 -11.72 19.63 -16.37
CA LEU A 767 -11.47 20.30 -15.09
C LEU A 767 -11.58 21.82 -15.26
N ALA A 768 -12.47 22.46 -14.50
CA ALA A 768 -12.68 23.90 -14.54
C ALA A 768 -12.24 24.61 -13.25
N PHE A 769 -11.41 25.63 -13.39
CA PHE A 769 -11.11 26.60 -12.34
C PHE A 769 -12.08 27.78 -12.47
N VAL A 770 -12.94 27.98 -11.47
CA VAL A 770 -13.95 29.05 -11.45
C VAL A 770 -13.55 30.08 -10.41
N GLY A 771 -13.39 31.33 -10.83
CA GLY A 771 -13.14 32.43 -9.90
C GLY A 771 -12.20 33.52 -10.42
N ASP A 772 -11.45 34.14 -9.50
CA ASP A 772 -10.72 35.38 -9.76
C ASP A 772 -9.28 35.15 -10.25
N SER A 773 -8.43 36.18 -10.13
CA SER A 773 -7.04 36.14 -10.59
C SER A 773 -6.17 35.10 -9.87
N LEU A 774 -6.53 34.70 -8.65
CA LEU A 774 -5.85 33.63 -7.92
C LEU A 774 -6.28 32.25 -8.43
N SER A 775 -7.53 32.10 -8.87
CA SER A 775 -8.01 30.90 -9.57
C SER A 775 -7.25 30.71 -10.88
N ARG A 776 -7.13 31.79 -11.67
CA ARG A 776 -6.32 31.82 -12.90
C ARG A 776 -4.87 31.43 -12.64
N ASN A 777 -4.29 31.94 -11.56
CA ASN A 777 -2.91 31.65 -11.20
C ASN A 777 -2.70 30.17 -10.88
N HIS A 778 -3.60 29.56 -10.12
CA HIS A 778 -3.54 28.12 -9.81
C HIS A 778 -3.65 27.30 -11.10
N LYS A 779 -4.65 27.60 -11.95
CA LYS A 779 -4.80 26.95 -13.26
C LYS A 779 -3.54 27.06 -14.11
N ASN A 780 -2.93 28.23 -14.19
CA ASN A 780 -1.70 28.43 -14.97
C ASN A 780 -0.52 27.62 -14.43
N SER A 781 -0.40 27.48 -13.10
CA SER A 781 0.61 26.59 -12.49
C SER A 781 0.38 25.14 -12.92
N LEU A 782 -0.85 24.65 -12.84
CA LEU A 782 -1.20 23.30 -13.30
C LEU A 782 -0.93 23.13 -14.79
N LEU A 783 -1.34 24.08 -15.64
CA LEU A 783 -1.06 24.07 -17.08
C LEU A 783 0.44 23.93 -17.37
N CYS A 784 1.30 24.65 -16.63
CA CYS A 784 2.74 24.53 -16.77
C CYS A 784 3.27 23.16 -16.37
N MET A 785 2.78 22.59 -15.25
CA MET A 785 3.15 21.25 -14.81
C MET A 785 2.76 20.19 -15.85
N LEU A 786 1.54 20.25 -16.39
CA LEU A 786 1.07 19.31 -17.41
C LEU A 786 1.77 19.49 -18.76
N SER A 787 2.16 20.73 -19.09
CA SER A 787 2.88 21.02 -20.34
C SER A 787 4.27 20.36 -20.45
N GLN A 788 4.79 19.82 -19.34
CA GLN A 788 6.03 19.04 -19.37
C GLN A 788 5.86 17.66 -20.04
N VAL A 789 4.62 17.19 -20.19
CA VAL A 789 4.28 15.91 -20.85
C VAL A 789 3.76 16.12 -22.25
N GLU A 790 2.79 17.02 -22.41
CA GLU A 790 2.18 17.34 -23.71
C GLU A 790 1.93 18.84 -23.81
N THR A 791 2.29 19.44 -24.95
CA THR A 791 1.98 20.86 -25.19
C THR A 791 0.48 21.02 -25.47
N PRO A 792 -0.26 21.77 -24.64
CA PRO A 792 -1.70 21.90 -24.80
C PRO A 792 -2.08 22.82 -25.95
N GLN A 793 -3.20 22.53 -26.59
CA GLN A 793 -3.82 23.40 -27.60
C GLN A 793 -4.79 24.36 -26.93
N ASN A 794 -4.66 25.67 -27.20
CA ASN A 794 -5.66 26.65 -26.77
C ASN A 794 -6.88 26.58 -27.71
N THR A 795 -7.93 25.88 -27.29
CA THR A 795 -9.12 25.63 -28.11
C THR A 795 -10.18 26.71 -27.97
N TYR A 796 -10.09 27.55 -26.94
CA TYR A 796 -11.02 28.65 -26.71
C TYR A 796 -10.37 29.75 -25.88
N ASN A 797 -10.43 30.99 -26.38
CA ASN A 797 -9.90 32.17 -25.71
C ASN A 797 -10.84 33.37 -25.94
N ASP A 798 -11.66 33.65 -24.94
CA ASP A 798 -12.52 34.84 -24.89
C ASP A 798 -11.81 35.90 -24.06
N VAL A 799 -11.24 36.88 -24.77
CA VAL A 799 -10.45 37.95 -24.16
C VAL A 799 -11.34 38.92 -23.36
N GLU A 800 -12.58 39.13 -23.81
CA GLU A 800 -13.52 40.06 -23.17
C GLU A 800 -14.03 39.52 -21.83
N ASN A 801 -14.36 38.22 -21.78
CA ASN A 801 -14.86 37.56 -20.58
C ASN A 801 -13.78 36.82 -19.78
N GLU A 802 -12.51 36.89 -20.21
CA GLU A 802 -11.35 36.22 -19.60
C GLU A 802 -11.49 34.69 -19.43
N ILE A 803 -12.13 34.03 -20.40
CA ILE A 803 -12.37 32.58 -20.41
C ILE A 803 -11.36 31.87 -21.31
N THR A 804 -10.70 30.84 -20.78
CA THR A 804 -9.70 30.06 -21.53
C THR A 804 -9.91 28.55 -21.40
N LYS A 805 -9.74 27.79 -22.48
CA LYS A 805 -9.76 26.32 -22.49
C LYS A 805 -8.52 25.77 -23.18
N TYR A 806 -7.86 24.82 -22.52
CA TYR A 806 -6.65 24.16 -23.00
C TYR A 806 -6.91 22.66 -23.12
N TYR A 807 -6.73 22.12 -24.32
CA TYR A 807 -6.99 20.72 -24.65
C TYR A 807 -5.68 19.94 -24.77
N PHE A 808 -5.65 18.76 -24.14
CA PHE A 808 -4.59 17.77 -24.23
C PHE A 808 -5.13 16.60 -25.05
N GLU A 809 -4.67 16.50 -26.30
CA GLU A 809 -5.20 15.62 -27.33
C GLU A 809 -4.97 14.14 -26.98
N THR A 810 -3.77 13.77 -26.51
CA THR A 810 -3.43 12.37 -26.18
C THR A 810 -4.30 11.80 -25.06
N TYR A 811 -4.76 12.66 -24.16
CA TYR A 811 -5.49 12.28 -22.96
C TYR A 811 -6.99 12.62 -23.05
N ASN A 812 -7.42 13.25 -24.13
CA ASN A 812 -8.78 13.78 -24.26
C ASN A 812 -9.21 14.55 -22.99
N PHE A 813 -8.34 15.45 -22.52
CA PHE A 813 -8.52 16.16 -21.27
C PHE A 813 -8.57 17.68 -21.53
N THR A 814 -9.54 18.38 -20.93
CA THR A 814 -9.64 19.84 -21.05
C THR A 814 -9.43 20.52 -19.70
N LEU A 815 -8.49 21.47 -19.65
CA LEU A 815 -8.28 22.37 -18.52
C LEU A 815 -8.86 23.75 -18.82
N MET A 816 -9.83 24.17 -18.02
CA MET A 816 -10.60 25.41 -18.23
C MET A 816 -10.32 26.41 -17.11
N HIS A 817 -10.38 27.69 -17.44
CA HIS A 817 -10.51 28.78 -16.47
C HIS A 817 -11.69 29.66 -16.85
N LEU A 818 -12.64 29.76 -15.93
CA LEU A 818 -13.88 30.50 -16.06
C LEU A 818 -13.81 31.67 -15.08
N TRP A 819 -13.51 32.86 -15.61
CA TRP A 819 -13.32 34.06 -14.79
C TRP A 819 -14.64 34.52 -14.17
N THR A 820 -14.60 34.82 -12.88
CA THR A 820 -15.66 35.55 -12.19
C THR A 820 -15.11 36.19 -10.91
N ARG A 821 -15.53 37.43 -10.64
CA ARG A 821 -15.06 38.18 -9.46
C ARG A 821 -15.86 37.85 -8.20
N TYR A 822 -17.16 37.56 -8.38
CA TYR A 822 -18.12 37.38 -7.30
C TYR A 822 -18.95 36.08 -7.42
N PHE A 823 -18.75 35.29 -8.49
CA PHE A 823 -19.53 34.10 -8.88
C PHE A 823 -20.98 34.39 -9.30
N VAL A 824 -21.61 35.34 -8.64
CA VAL A 824 -22.95 35.87 -8.96
C VAL A 824 -22.86 37.06 -9.90
N ARG A 825 -23.98 37.42 -10.55
CA ARG A 825 -24.07 38.56 -11.46
C ARG A 825 -23.63 39.82 -10.72
N ALA A 826 -22.76 40.60 -11.36
CA ALA A 826 -22.29 41.86 -10.83
C ALA A 826 -22.08 42.89 -11.94
N GLU A 827 -22.48 44.13 -11.69
CA GLU A 827 -22.43 45.22 -12.66
C GLU A 827 -21.68 46.44 -12.10
N ASP A 828 -21.05 47.22 -12.99
CA ASP A 828 -20.38 48.45 -12.59
C ASP A 828 -21.41 49.55 -12.30
N ARG A 829 -21.38 50.11 -11.10
CA ARG A 829 -22.26 51.21 -10.71
C ARG A 829 -21.68 52.54 -11.18
N LYS A 830 -22.29 53.13 -12.21
CA LYS A 830 -21.87 54.42 -12.76
C LYS A 830 -22.78 55.56 -12.27
N VAL A 831 -22.20 56.55 -11.59
CA VAL A 831 -22.87 57.81 -11.26
C VAL A 831 -22.16 58.93 -12.01
N ASN A 832 -22.89 59.69 -12.83
CA ASN A 832 -22.34 60.76 -13.69
C ASN A 832 -21.15 60.32 -14.57
N GLY A 833 -21.15 59.06 -15.03
CA GLY A 833 -20.08 58.49 -15.85
C GLY A 833 -18.86 57.95 -15.07
N SER A 834 -18.76 58.21 -13.78
CA SER A 834 -17.70 57.69 -12.90
C SER A 834 -18.14 56.39 -12.23
N ASN A 835 -17.25 55.39 -12.17
CA ASN A 835 -17.50 54.15 -11.44
C ASN A 835 -17.44 54.42 -9.93
N THR A 836 -18.52 54.11 -9.21
CA THR A 836 -18.69 54.40 -7.78
C THR A 836 -18.80 53.16 -6.91
N GLY A 837 -18.69 51.96 -7.49
CA GLY A 837 -18.85 50.70 -6.80
C GLY A 837 -19.42 49.61 -7.71
N ARG A 838 -19.86 48.50 -7.12
CA ARG A 838 -20.43 47.37 -7.86
C ARG A 838 -21.77 46.96 -7.27
N ASP A 839 -22.73 46.67 -8.14
CA ASP A 839 -24.01 46.10 -7.76
C ASP A 839 -23.91 44.58 -7.91
N VAL A 840 -24.13 43.83 -6.82
CA VAL A 840 -23.92 42.37 -6.74
C VAL A 840 -25.25 41.69 -6.41
N TYR A 841 -25.69 40.78 -7.26
CA TYR A 841 -27.01 40.14 -7.17
C TYR A 841 -26.87 38.71 -6.62
N LEU A 842 -27.03 38.54 -5.30
CA LEU A 842 -26.64 37.33 -4.57
C LEU A 842 -27.44 36.06 -4.94
N ASP A 843 -28.59 36.21 -5.60
CA ASP A 843 -29.47 35.13 -6.05
C ASP A 843 -29.41 34.85 -7.55
N GLU A 844 -28.58 35.56 -8.31
CA GLU A 844 -28.45 35.41 -9.76
C GLU A 844 -27.02 34.98 -10.13
N MET A 845 -26.83 33.78 -10.69
CA MET A 845 -25.50 33.34 -11.14
C MET A 845 -25.02 34.16 -12.35
N ASP A 846 -23.71 34.44 -12.41
CA ASP A 846 -23.13 35.15 -13.55
C ASP A 846 -23.18 34.26 -14.83
N PRO A 847 -23.92 34.69 -15.88
CA PRO A 847 -24.11 33.88 -17.08
C PRO A 847 -22.81 33.59 -17.84
N ASN A 848 -21.76 34.38 -17.63
CA ASN A 848 -20.50 34.25 -18.37
C ASN A 848 -19.78 32.94 -18.08
N TRP A 849 -19.71 32.52 -16.83
CA TRP A 849 -19.07 31.24 -16.48
C TRP A 849 -20.07 30.08 -16.48
N VAL A 850 -21.33 30.34 -16.13
CA VAL A 850 -22.40 29.33 -16.09
C VAL A 850 -22.58 28.63 -17.44
N LYS A 851 -22.55 29.37 -18.56
CA LYS A 851 -22.71 28.79 -19.90
C LYS A 851 -21.64 27.74 -20.26
N HIS A 852 -20.52 27.70 -19.53
CA HIS A 852 -19.41 26.78 -19.79
C HIS A 852 -19.21 25.71 -18.72
N VAL A 853 -19.67 25.92 -17.48
CA VAL A 853 -19.37 24.98 -16.38
C VAL A 853 -20.02 23.60 -16.57
N HIS A 854 -21.11 23.51 -17.35
CA HIS A 854 -21.78 22.25 -17.67
C HIS A 854 -20.89 21.25 -18.45
N GLU A 855 -19.81 21.74 -19.06
CA GLU A 855 -18.81 20.92 -19.74
C GLU A 855 -17.87 20.22 -18.75
N ALA A 856 -17.80 20.66 -17.49
CA ALA A 856 -16.83 20.19 -16.50
C ALA A 856 -17.32 18.95 -15.73
N ASN A 857 -16.38 18.03 -15.47
CA ASN A 857 -16.58 16.91 -14.53
C ASN A 857 -16.06 17.24 -13.13
N TYR A 858 -15.07 18.14 -13.06
CA TYR A 858 -14.43 18.59 -11.83
C TYR A 858 -14.38 20.11 -11.80
N VAL A 859 -14.72 20.73 -10.67
CA VAL A 859 -14.71 22.19 -10.50
C VAL A 859 -13.88 22.57 -9.28
N VAL A 860 -12.95 23.53 -9.44
CA VAL A 860 -12.23 24.18 -8.35
C VAL A 860 -12.74 25.61 -8.21
N VAL A 861 -13.36 25.93 -7.07
CA VAL A 861 -13.91 27.27 -6.77
C VAL A 861 -12.89 28.05 -5.93
N SER A 862 -12.50 29.24 -6.40
CA SER A 862 -11.51 30.08 -5.71
C SER A 862 -11.71 31.58 -5.97
N GLY A 863 -12.07 32.35 -4.96
CA GLY A 863 -12.14 33.81 -5.07
C GLY A 863 -12.68 34.45 -3.80
N ALA A 864 -12.09 35.57 -3.36
CA ALA A 864 -12.52 36.22 -2.11
C ALA A 864 -12.13 37.71 -2.03
N HIS A 865 -11.03 38.10 -2.69
CA HIS A 865 -10.46 39.44 -2.51
C HIS A 865 -11.35 40.57 -3.04
N TRP A 866 -12.18 40.29 -4.03
CA TRP A 866 -13.08 41.28 -4.62
C TRP A 866 -14.26 41.66 -3.71
N PHE A 867 -14.59 40.82 -2.73
CA PHE A 867 -15.68 41.07 -1.76
C PHE A 867 -15.35 42.16 -0.74
N PHE A 868 -14.11 42.66 -0.74
CA PHE A 868 -13.66 43.74 0.14
C PHE A 868 -13.76 45.14 -0.49
N LEU A 869 -14.37 45.24 -1.67
CA LEU A 869 -14.63 46.53 -2.32
C LEU A 869 -15.95 47.13 -1.82
N GLN A 870 -16.24 48.35 -2.26
CA GLN A 870 -17.52 48.99 -2.01
C GLN A 870 -18.61 48.36 -2.88
N LEU A 871 -19.60 47.72 -2.25
CA LEU A 871 -20.65 46.94 -2.93
C LEU A 871 -22.05 47.37 -2.50
N HIS A 872 -23.00 47.35 -3.44
CA HIS A 872 -24.44 47.28 -3.16
C HIS A 872 -24.93 45.85 -3.39
N LEU A 873 -25.70 45.34 -2.46
CA LEU A 873 -26.13 43.94 -2.43
C LEU A 873 -27.60 43.86 -2.81
N TYR A 874 -27.89 43.13 -3.86
CA TYR A 874 -29.24 42.89 -4.35
C TYR A 874 -29.64 41.45 -4.11
N GLN A 875 -30.92 41.27 -3.78
CA GLN A 875 -31.58 39.97 -3.77
C GLN A 875 -33.01 40.17 -4.30
N GLN A 876 -33.45 39.32 -5.23
CA GLN A 876 -34.72 39.49 -5.96
C GLN A 876 -34.86 40.88 -6.58
N ASN A 877 -33.75 41.40 -7.14
CA ASN A 877 -33.63 42.77 -7.67
C ASN A 877 -33.97 43.91 -6.70
N LYS A 878 -33.92 43.65 -5.38
CA LYS A 878 -34.08 44.67 -4.34
C LYS A 878 -32.75 44.90 -3.61
N LEU A 879 -32.38 46.16 -3.40
CA LEU A 879 -31.23 46.54 -2.58
C LEU A 879 -31.48 46.13 -1.12
N ILE A 880 -30.68 45.20 -0.60
CA ILE A 880 -30.79 44.65 0.76
C ILE A 880 -29.71 45.16 1.71
N GLY A 881 -28.60 45.70 1.19
CA GLY A 881 -27.52 46.21 2.03
C GLY A 881 -26.29 46.67 1.26
N THR A 882 -25.29 47.13 1.99
CA THR A 882 -24.02 47.62 1.44
C THR A 882 -22.78 47.01 2.11
N VAL A 883 -21.64 47.15 1.44
CA VAL A 883 -20.29 46.84 1.97
C VAL A 883 -19.44 48.12 1.88
N TYR A 884 -18.83 48.52 3.01
CA TYR A 884 -17.98 49.72 3.13
C TYR A 884 -18.62 51.04 2.63
N GLU A 885 -19.95 51.16 2.69
CA GLU A 885 -20.68 52.39 2.39
C GLU A 885 -21.69 52.67 3.51
N GLN A 886 -21.47 53.73 4.29
CA GLN A 886 -22.43 54.24 5.27
C GLN A 886 -23.20 55.39 4.62
N SER A 887 -24.42 55.13 4.15
CA SER A 887 -25.34 56.19 3.74
C SER A 887 -26.19 56.59 4.95
N GLU A 888 -25.95 57.78 5.51
CA GLU A 888 -26.88 58.37 6.51
C GLU A 888 -28.21 58.81 5.89
N LYS A 889 -28.31 58.84 4.55
CA LYS A 889 -29.48 59.36 3.81
C LYS A 889 -30.48 58.30 3.37
N GLU A 890 -30.07 57.03 3.31
CA GLU A 890 -30.91 55.92 2.89
C GLU A 890 -30.79 54.83 3.96
N ASN A 891 -31.92 54.37 4.49
CA ASN A 891 -32.04 53.47 5.64
C ASN A 891 -31.59 52.02 5.29
N ILE A 892 -30.42 51.86 4.68
CA ILE A 892 -29.88 50.63 4.08
C ILE A 892 -28.84 50.03 5.04
N PRO A 893 -28.95 48.75 5.44
CA PRO A 893 -28.03 48.16 6.40
C PRO A 893 -26.64 47.86 5.79
N ALA A 894 -25.59 48.11 6.57
CA ALA A 894 -24.23 47.68 6.24
C ALA A 894 -24.06 46.19 6.59
N LEU A 895 -24.24 45.30 5.61
CA LEU A 895 -24.19 43.84 5.81
C LEU A 895 -22.75 43.29 5.82
N GLY A 896 -21.82 44.01 5.19
CA GLY A 896 -20.40 43.68 5.24
C GLY A 896 -19.93 42.60 4.25
N SER A 897 -18.61 42.49 4.13
CA SER A 897 -17.94 41.62 3.15
C SER A 897 -18.12 40.13 3.45
N ILE A 898 -18.08 39.73 4.73
CA ILE A 898 -18.26 38.35 5.16
C ILE A 898 -19.67 37.84 4.81
N PHE A 899 -20.71 38.62 5.09
CA PHE A 899 -22.08 38.27 4.71
C PHE A 899 -22.20 38.07 3.20
N THR A 900 -21.61 38.97 2.42
CA THR A 900 -21.64 38.91 0.96
C THR A 900 -20.96 37.64 0.43
N LEU A 901 -19.77 37.35 0.94
CA LEU A 901 -19.00 36.17 0.58
C LEU A 901 -19.75 34.88 0.93
N GLN A 902 -20.31 34.79 2.14
CA GLN A 902 -21.10 33.65 2.60
C GLN A 902 -22.26 33.35 1.65
N ASN A 903 -23.04 34.36 1.30
CA ASN A 903 -24.22 34.18 0.45
C ASN A 903 -23.84 33.85 -1.00
N ALA A 904 -22.82 34.51 -1.56
CA ALA A 904 -22.35 34.21 -2.91
C ALA A 904 -21.82 32.76 -3.01
N TYR A 905 -20.96 32.33 -2.08
CA TYR A 905 -20.47 30.95 -2.06
C TYR A 905 -21.59 29.93 -1.87
N ARG A 906 -22.53 30.19 -0.95
CA ARG A 906 -23.68 29.30 -0.75
C ARG A 906 -24.51 29.16 -2.02
N ALA A 907 -24.81 30.27 -2.71
CA ALA A 907 -25.56 30.26 -3.95
C ALA A 907 -24.82 29.49 -5.05
N THR A 908 -23.51 29.71 -5.21
CA THR A 908 -22.68 29.00 -6.20
C THR A 908 -22.56 27.52 -5.92
N LEU A 909 -22.32 27.10 -4.68
CA LEU A 909 -22.18 25.69 -4.32
C LEU A 909 -23.52 24.94 -4.47
N ASN A 910 -24.64 25.58 -4.12
CA ASN A 910 -25.97 25.04 -4.38
C ASN A 910 -26.26 24.93 -5.89
N TYR A 911 -25.82 25.89 -6.69
CA TYR A 911 -25.95 25.81 -8.14
C TYR A 911 -25.17 24.60 -8.70
N LEU A 912 -23.90 24.43 -8.29
CA LEU A 912 -23.04 23.32 -8.71
C LEU A 912 -23.55 21.96 -8.26
N LEU A 913 -24.14 21.85 -7.06
CA LEU A 913 -24.74 20.62 -6.53
C LEU A 913 -25.83 20.05 -7.46
N ASN A 914 -26.50 20.91 -8.24
CA ASN A 914 -27.61 20.54 -9.13
C ASN A 914 -27.17 20.24 -10.57
N LEU A 915 -25.86 20.15 -10.85
CA LEU A 915 -25.35 19.83 -12.18
C LEU A 915 -25.16 18.32 -12.37
N ASN A 916 -25.82 17.75 -13.39
CA ASN A 916 -25.84 16.30 -13.63
C ASN A 916 -24.50 15.68 -14.04
N ASN A 917 -23.58 16.45 -14.65
CA ASN A 917 -22.30 15.94 -15.18
C ASN A 917 -21.12 16.06 -14.18
N LEU A 918 -21.37 16.69 -13.03
CA LEU A 918 -20.33 17.09 -12.10
C LEU A 918 -20.08 16.00 -11.05
N GLN A 919 -18.83 15.58 -10.89
CA GLN A 919 -18.45 14.53 -9.94
C GLN A 919 -17.91 15.11 -8.63
N LEU A 920 -17.12 16.17 -8.71
CA LEU A 920 -16.43 16.76 -7.55
C LEU A 920 -16.30 18.27 -7.67
N VAL A 921 -16.63 18.95 -6.58
CA VAL A 921 -16.36 20.38 -6.34
C VAL A 921 -15.32 20.52 -5.25
N VAL A 922 -14.23 21.22 -5.55
CA VAL A 922 -13.17 21.55 -4.60
C VAL A 922 -13.23 23.03 -4.24
N VAL A 923 -13.40 23.35 -2.97
CA VAL A 923 -13.36 24.72 -2.46
C VAL A 923 -11.95 25.03 -1.97
N ARG A 924 -11.28 26.00 -2.61
CA ARG A 924 -9.96 26.48 -2.19
C ARG A 924 -10.13 27.59 -1.15
N THR A 925 -9.46 27.45 0.01
CA THR A 925 -9.55 28.46 1.09
C THR A 925 -8.77 29.74 0.77
N TYR A 926 -9.00 30.77 1.59
CA TYR A 926 -8.48 32.12 1.40
C TYR A 926 -6.95 32.15 1.26
N THR A 927 -6.45 32.83 0.23
CA THR A 927 -4.99 33.05 0.07
C THR A 927 -4.63 34.42 0.65
N PRO A 928 -3.77 34.49 1.68
CA PRO A 928 -3.37 35.77 2.28
C PRO A 928 -2.57 36.67 1.34
N ASN A 929 -2.74 37.98 1.51
CA ASN A 929 -1.77 38.97 1.04
C ASN A 929 -0.74 39.26 2.16
N HIS A 930 0.43 39.79 1.78
CA HIS A 930 1.53 40.05 2.71
C HIS A 930 2.07 41.48 2.59
N PHE A 931 1.20 42.47 2.67
CA PHE A 931 1.65 43.87 2.74
C PHE A 931 2.26 44.18 4.12
N GLU A 932 3.46 44.74 4.10
CA GLU A 932 4.18 45.30 5.25
C GLU A 932 4.34 46.81 5.06
N GLY A 933 4.33 47.58 6.16
CA GLY A 933 4.58 49.03 6.13
C GLY A 933 3.48 49.91 5.51
N GLY A 934 2.35 49.33 5.10
CA GLY A 934 1.23 50.02 4.46
C GLY A 934 0.27 49.05 3.79
N ALA A 935 -0.83 49.55 3.23
CA ALA A 935 -1.74 48.77 2.38
C ALA A 935 -1.32 48.88 0.91
N TRP A 936 -2.05 48.19 0.01
CA TRP A 936 -1.77 48.22 -1.43
C TRP A 936 -1.81 49.63 -2.05
N ASN A 937 -2.55 50.55 -1.44
CA ASN A 937 -2.72 51.95 -1.88
C ASN A 937 -1.99 52.96 -0.98
N THR A 938 -1.22 52.51 0.01
CA THR A 938 -0.51 53.36 0.97
C THR A 938 0.93 52.85 1.20
N ASP A 939 1.67 52.66 0.11
CA ASP A 939 3.11 52.29 0.08
C ASP A 939 3.50 50.92 0.68
N GLY A 940 2.55 50.00 0.84
CA GLY A 940 2.83 48.64 1.34
C GLY A 940 3.82 47.83 0.48
N TYR A 941 4.54 46.89 1.10
CA TYR A 941 5.60 46.09 0.44
C TYR A 941 5.64 44.62 0.89
N CYS A 942 6.33 43.77 0.12
CA CYS A 942 6.47 42.33 0.40
C CYS A 942 7.83 41.80 -0.09
N ASN A 943 8.92 42.35 0.44
CA ASN A 943 10.28 42.08 -0.06
C ASN A 943 10.96 40.87 0.61
N ARG A 944 10.20 39.98 1.25
CA ARG A 944 10.79 38.81 1.91
C ARG A 944 11.30 37.83 0.87
N THR A 945 12.43 37.19 1.14
CA THR A 945 13.07 36.20 0.25
C THR A 945 13.06 34.78 0.83
N ARG A 946 12.46 34.60 2.00
CA ARG A 946 12.33 33.30 2.69
C ARG A 946 10.95 33.13 3.34
N PRO A 947 10.47 31.89 3.48
CA PRO A 947 9.27 31.56 4.23
C PRO A 947 9.35 31.99 5.70
N LYS A 948 8.20 32.22 6.32
CA LYS A 948 8.04 32.34 7.78
C LYS A 948 7.82 30.94 8.37
N LEU A 949 8.89 30.29 8.83
CA LEU A 949 8.82 28.93 9.38
C LEU A 949 8.25 28.89 10.81
N ASP A 950 8.41 29.96 11.59
CA ASP A 950 7.93 30.08 12.97
C ASP A 950 6.61 30.85 13.07
N LEU A 951 5.70 30.62 12.12
CA LEU A 951 4.39 31.27 12.15
C LEU A 951 3.51 30.59 13.22
N GLY A 952 3.01 31.38 14.18
CA GLY A 952 2.00 30.90 15.12
C GLY A 952 0.68 30.47 14.44
N PRO A 953 -0.31 30.00 15.21
CA PRO A 953 -1.59 29.60 14.66
C PRO A 953 -2.27 30.77 13.91
N LEU A 954 -3.03 30.43 12.85
CA LEU A 954 -3.86 31.41 12.15
C LEU A 954 -4.74 32.16 13.15
N SER A 955 -4.85 33.47 12.98
CA SER A 955 -5.66 34.32 13.85
C SER A 955 -6.25 35.51 13.08
N GLY A 956 -7.24 36.16 13.69
CA GLY A 956 -7.91 37.33 13.14
C GLY A 956 -8.58 37.04 11.79
N PHE A 957 -8.47 38.01 10.88
CA PHE A 957 -9.17 38.03 9.60
C PHE A 957 -8.88 36.83 8.70
N GLN A 958 -7.64 36.34 8.66
CA GLN A 958 -7.28 35.19 7.81
C GLN A 958 -7.97 33.90 8.27
N LEU A 959 -8.10 33.71 9.59
CA LEU A 959 -8.81 32.57 10.17
C LEU A 959 -10.31 32.68 9.91
N GLU A 960 -10.89 33.86 10.07
CA GLU A 960 -12.31 34.13 9.79
C GLU A 960 -12.68 33.79 8.34
N MET A 961 -11.88 34.29 7.39
CA MET A 961 -12.07 34.00 5.97
C MET A 961 -11.93 32.53 5.62
N ARG A 962 -10.95 31.83 6.20
CA ARG A 962 -10.80 30.38 6.05
C ARG A 962 -12.06 29.65 6.54
N ASN A 963 -12.51 29.97 7.74
CA ASN A 963 -13.63 29.28 8.38
C ASN A 963 -14.93 29.49 7.61
N VAL A 964 -15.19 30.71 7.12
CA VAL A 964 -16.38 31.02 6.31
C VAL A 964 -16.48 30.14 5.06
N LEU A 965 -15.37 29.99 4.33
CA LEU A 965 -15.35 29.19 3.10
C LEU A 965 -15.56 27.70 3.37
N LEU A 966 -14.92 27.17 4.43
CA LEU A 966 -15.11 25.78 4.86
C LEU A 966 -16.54 25.54 5.34
N GLU A 967 -17.10 26.46 6.12
CA GLU A 967 -18.46 26.38 6.65
C GLU A 967 -19.51 26.35 5.52
N GLN A 968 -19.39 27.22 4.51
CA GLN A 968 -20.36 27.20 3.40
C GLN A 968 -20.30 25.89 2.60
N MET A 969 -19.10 25.32 2.43
CA MET A 969 -18.94 24.00 1.81
C MET A 969 -19.61 22.91 2.65
N GLU A 970 -19.36 22.89 3.96
CA GLU A 970 -19.95 21.92 4.88
C GLU A 970 -21.47 21.99 4.95
N ILE A 971 -22.05 23.19 4.91
CA ILE A 971 -23.50 23.38 4.88
C ILE A 971 -24.11 22.71 3.64
N VAL A 972 -23.53 22.93 2.45
CA VAL A 972 -24.04 22.32 1.21
C VAL A 972 -23.79 20.81 1.20
N ARG A 973 -22.61 20.37 1.66
CA ARG A 973 -22.24 18.96 1.77
C ARG A 973 -23.20 18.16 2.67
N ASN A 974 -23.57 18.71 3.82
CA ASN A 974 -24.45 18.05 4.79
C ASN A 974 -25.95 18.23 4.48
N GLY A 975 -26.31 19.30 3.76
CA GLY A 975 -27.70 19.60 3.40
C GLY A 975 -28.20 18.93 2.12
N GLY A 976 -27.32 18.57 1.18
CA GLY A 976 -27.68 18.00 -0.12
C GLY A 976 -27.88 16.48 -0.11
N ARG A 977 -29.14 16.00 -0.13
CA ARG A 977 -29.46 14.56 -0.24
C ARG A 977 -29.72 14.05 -1.68
N GLY A 978 -29.40 14.82 -2.73
CA GLY A 978 -30.00 14.57 -4.06
C GLY A 978 -29.13 14.60 -5.33
N GLY A 979 -27.82 14.89 -5.28
CA GLY A 979 -27.08 15.30 -6.51
C GLY A 979 -25.97 14.38 -7.06
N GLY A 980 -25.48 13.38 -6.33
CA GLY A 980 -24.33 12.58 -6.78
C GLY A 980 -22.97 13.32 -6.83
N VAL A 981 -22.94 14.64 -6.66
CA VAL A 981 -21.73 15.50 -6.61
C VAL A 981 -21.05 15.42 -5.23
N SER A 982 -19.74 15.19 -5.19
CA SER A 982 -18.91 15.24 -3.98
C SER A 982 -18.32 16.64 -3.73
N PHE A 983 -18.08 16.99 -2.47
CA PHE A 983 -17.44 18.25 -2.08
C PHE A 983 -16.18 17.99 -1.25
N ALA A 984 -15.10 18.70 -1.57
CA ALA A 984 -13.83 18.67 -0.85
C ALA A 984 -13.27 20.08 -0.61
N ALA A 985 -12.38 20.22 0.37
CA ALA A 985 -11.66 21.47 0.63
C ALA A 985 -10.17 21.33 0.32
N MET A 986 -9.61 22.39 -0.26
CA MET A 986 -8.17 22.63 -0.34
C MET A 986 -7.82 23.72 0.67
N ASP A 987 -7.48 23.30 1.90
CA ASP A 987 -7.27 24.19 3.03
C ASP A 987 -5.85 24.75 3.11
N MET A 988 -5.54 25.71 2.26
CA MET A 988 -4.18 26.21 2.09
C MET A 988 -3.88 27.54 2.79
N THR A 989 -4.84 28.16 3.49
CA THR A 989 -4.67 29.50 4.09
C THR A 989 -3.41 29.61 4.95
N TRP A 990 -3.19 28.66 5.87
CA TRP A 990 -2.06 28.70 6.79
C TRP A 990 -0.72 28.42 6.08
N MET A 991 -0.70 27.39 5.23
CA MET A 991 0.46 27.06 4.39
C MET A 991 0.90 28.27 3.54
N MET A 992 -0.05 29.05 3.02
CA MET A 992 0.23 30.24 2.22
C MET A 992 0.61 31.46 3.06
N ALA A 993 0.11 31.58 4.30
CA ALA A 993 0.52 32.63 5.24
C ALA A 993 2.02 32.55 5.60
N MET A 994 2.61 31.36 5.49
CA MET A 994 4.05 31.13 5.66
C MET A 994 4.88 31.57 4.45
N ARG A 995 4.26 31.97 3.34
CA ARG A 995 4.96 32.25 2.07
C ARG A 995 4.90 33.73 1.63
N PRO A 996 5.32 34.69 2.48
CA PRO A 996 5.47 36.07 2.03
C PRO A 996 6.54 36.22 0.93
N ASP A 997 7.45 35.25 0.82
CA ASP A 997 8.47 35.17 -0.23
C ASP A 997 7.92 34.77 -1.60
N GLY A 998 6.70 34.23 -1.69
CA GLY A 998 6.12 33.77 -2.96
C GLY A 998 5.45 34.87 -3.80
N HIS A 999 5.36 36.10 -3.29
CA HIS A 999 4.76 37.23 -4.02
C HIS A 999 5.71 37.85 -5.05
N PRO A 1000 5.25 38.28 -6.24
CA PRO A 1000 6.10 38.98 -7.21
C PRO A 1000 6.77 40.22 -6.62
N GLY A 1001 6.07 40.97 -5.76
CA GLY A 1001 6.58 42.22 -5.22
C GLY A 1001 6.86 43.22 -6.33
N VAL A 1002 8.14 43.58 -6.53
CA VAL A 1002 8.60 44.45 -7.62
C VAL A 1002 8.89 43.70 -8.93
N HIS A 1003 8.96 42.37 -8.90
CA HIS A 1003 9.37 41.53 -10.02
C HIS A 1003 8.18 41.11 -10.90
N TRP A 1004 7.49 42.08 -11.49
CA TRP A 1004 6.33 41.83 -12.34
C TRP A 1004 6.18 42.89 -13.44
N ASP A 1005 5.25 42.64 -14.37
CA ASP A 1005 4.97 43.54 -15.49
C ASP A 1005 4.29 44.84 -15.04
N THR A 1006 5.03 45.94 -15.00
CA THR A 1006 4.57 47.25 -14.51
C THR A 1006 3.94 48.13 -15.60
N THR A 1007 3.80 47.64 -16.83
CA THR A 1007 3.27 48.43 -17.97
C THR A 1007 1.86 48.98 -17.72
N TRP A 1008 1.06 48.30 -16.91
CA TRP A 1008 -0.32 48.69 -16.58
C TRP A 1008 -0.43 49.61 -15.36
N ASN A 1009 0.57 49.63 -14.47
CA ASN A 1009 0.55 50.48 -13.28
C ASN A 1009 1.96 50.72 -12.70
N PRO A 1010 2.72 51.68 -13.27
CA PRO A 1010 4.11 51.94 -12.88
C PRO A 1010 4.26 52.27 -11.39
N GLY A 1011 5.21 51.63 -10.70
CA GLY A 1011 5.52 51.91 -9.29
C GLY A 1011 4.75 51.08 -8.26
N THR A 1012 3.82 50.22 -8.68
CA THR A 1012 3.02 49.39 -7.77
C THR A 1012 3.66 48.01 -7.50
N ARG A 1013 3.43 47.46 -6.30
CA ARG A 1013 3.96 46.16 -5.83
C ARG A 1013 2.82 45.14 -5.74
N ASP A 1014 3.01 43.95 -6.30
CA ASP A 1014 2.03 42.86 -6.19
C ASP A 1014 2.35 41.96 -5.00
N CYS A 1015 1.71 42.24 -3.86
CA CYS A 1015 1.78 41.45 -2.63
C CYS A 1015 0.52 40.63 -2.37
N LEU A 1016 -0.33 40.50 -3.39
CA LEU A 1016 -1.59 39.76 -3.33
C LEU A 1016 -1.41 38.38 -3.94
N HIS A 1017 -0.83 38.32 -5.13
CA HIS A 1017 -0.75 37.06 -5.82
C HIS A 1017 0.52 36.33 -5.41
N CYS A 1018 0.39 35.15 -4.83
CA CYS A 1018 1.53 34.27 -4.53
C CYS A 1018 1.81 33.46 -5.81
N LYS A 1019 2.65 34.02 -6.69
CA LYS A 1019 2.74 33.66 -8.12
C LYS A 1019 3.98 32.87 -8.48
N CYS A 1020 4.93 32.78 -7.55
CA CYS A 1020 6.20 32.13 -7.66
C CYS A 1020 6.37 31.30 -6.37
#